data_AF-A0AAE1S7B2-F1
#
_entry.id   AF-A0AAE1S7B2-F1
#
_cell.length_a   1.000
_cell.length_b   1.000
_cell.length_c   1.000
_cell.angle_alpha   90.00
_cell.angle_beta   90.00
_cell.angle_gamma   90.00
#
_symmetry.space_group_name_H-M   'P 1'
#
loop_
_entity.id
_entity.type
_entity.pdbx_description
1 polymer ?
#
loop_
_entity_poly.entity_id
_entity_poly.type
_entity_poly.pdbx_seq_one_letter_code
_entity_poly.pdbx_strand_id
1 'polypeptide(L)'
;MELSFVVNEELLHYCVKSISIVCEQIKMVSFGKKLKERQIQEWQGYYINYKLMKKKLKQYANHSQAVVLDRRFVLKDFSRMLDNQIETIVLFLLEQQGALASRISELNEQKDSLQEQPDISKINDLRESYQAVGRDLLKLLYFVEINAIGLRKILKKFDKRFGYKFTDYYVKTRANHPYSQLQQVFKHVGLGAVVGAISRSLADLQDRQGSYLSIYDQPSLPLQDPVVDSMQAAVDRLSHSTNFLNFMAQHALIMQEELPTPVEEEVDDQKYHFMSLLLNLANTFLYMVNTYIIVPTADDYSMSLGAAATVCGIVIGAMAVAQIFSSVYFSAWSNRSYFRPLVFSSIVLFIGNVMYALAYDLKSIPVLLIGRLFCGFGSARAVNRRYISDCVPLKIRMQASAGFVSASALGMACGPALAGLLQTNFKIYKLTFNQDTLPGWLMAFAWLIYLIWLWISFKEPNRDTEINNVPQESKAEPAADALEKGVVEPLLLKSPENQQDDDEEEGDESEEAPEDSHRPANSIAAAYRLLSPSVKVQLLIYFMLKYAMEILLSESSVVTTYYFSWSTGTVAIFLACLGLTVLPVNLVVGSYISNMFEDRQILLASEIMVCVGILMSFNVIIPYSVPQYVCSGLLLFVSAEVLEGVNLSLLSRVMSSRLSRGTYNGGLLSTEAGTIARVIADATITLAGYLGESMLLNVTLLPSLFICIVSILATFWTYNSLY
;
A
#
# COMPACT_ATOMS: atom_id res chain seq x y z
N MET A 1 38.09 12.08 -51.24
CA MET A 1 38.46 12.74 -49.96
C MET A 1 37.21 12.67 -49.07
N GLU A 2 36.61 11.53 -48.75
CA GLU A 2 37.11 10.24 -48.23
C GLU A 2 38.08 10.35 -47.05
N LEU A 3 37.67 9.67 -45.96
CA LEU A 3 38.27 9.45 -44.64
C LEU A 3 38.18 10.60 -43.61
N SER A 4 37.24 10.47 -42.64
CA SER A 4 37.50 10.54 -41.18
C SER A 4 36.26 10.81 -40.29
N PHE A 5 35.14 10.09 -40.46
CA PHE A 5 33.99 10.24 -39.52
C PHE A 5 33.25 8.93 -39.18
N VAL A 6 33.97 7.79 -39.11
CA VAL A 6 33.36 6.46 -38.83
C VAL A 6 33.97 5.72 -37.63
N VAL A 7 34.91 6.29 -36.85
CA VAL A 7 35.66 5.48 -35.84
C VAL A 7 35.17 5.61 -34.38
N ASN A 8 34.17 6.44 -34.03
CA ASN A 8 33.84 6.67 -32.61
C ASN A 8 32.57 6.03 -32.05
N GLU A 9 31.67 5.45 -32.87
CA GLU A 9 30.48 4.76 -32.32
C GLU A 9 30.73 3.29 -31.96
N GLU A 10 31.55 2.57 -32.72
CA GLU A 10 31.89 1.18 -32.36
C GLU A 10 32.78 1.10 -31.10
N LEU A 11 33.63 2.10 -30.84
CA LEU A 11 34.44 2.16 -29.61
C LEU A 11 33.57 2.48 -28.39
N LEU A 12 32.56 3.34 -28.53
CA LEU A 12 31.61 3.63 -27.45
C LEU A 12 30.70 2.41 -27.17
N HIS A 13 30.26 1.72 -28.22
CA HIS A 13 29.45 0.51 -28.12
C HIS A 13 30.26 -0.68 -27.55
N TYR A 14 31.55 -0.83 -27.89
CA TYR A 14 32.42 -1.83 -27.24
C TYR A 14 32.83 -1.45 -25.81
N CYS A 15 32.94 -0.16 -25.48
CA CYS A 15 33.26 0.28 -24.11
C CYS A 15 32.05 0.09 -23.18
N VAL A 16 30.83 0.35 -23.67
CA VAL A 16 29.57 0.07 -22.95
C VAL A 16 29.32 -1.43 -22.82
N LYS A 17 29.58 -2.23 -23.88
CA LYS A 17 29.48 -3.70 -23.82
C LYS A 17 30.56 -4.33 -22.93
N SER A 18 31.78 -3.78 -22.89
CA SER A 18 32.85 -4.25 -22.00
C SER A 18 32.60 -3.90 -20.54
N ILE A 19 31.95 -2.77 -20.24
CA ILE A 19 31.50 -2.44 -18.88
C ILE A 19 30.31 -3.33 -18.46
N SER A 20 29.44 -3.70 -19.41
CA SER A 20 28.32 -4.63 -19.15
C SER A 20 28.77 -6.08 -18.96
N ILE A 21 29.77 -6.55 -19.72
CA ILE A 21 30.35 -7.91 -19.59
C ILE A 21 31.19 -8.04 -18.30
N VAL A 22 31.75 -6.95 -17.77
CA VAL A 22 32.44 -6.95 -16.45
C VAL A 22 31.46 -7.03 -15.27
N CYS A 23 30.17 -6.69 -15.47
CA CYS A 23 29.12 -6.88 -14.47
C CYS A 23 28.58 -8.32 -14.41
N GLU A 24 28.80 -9.14 -15.44
CA GLU A 24 28.31 -10.52 -15.53
C GLU A 24 29.21 -11.56 -14.82
N GLN A 25 30.34 -11.15 -14.25
CA GLN A 25 31.26 -12.01 -13.48
C GLN A 25 31.24 -11.74 -11.96
N ILE A 26 30.10 -11.34 -11.38
CA ILE A 26 29.99 -11.12 -9.92
C ILE A 26 29.60 -12.43 -9.22
N LYS A 27 30.47 -13.44 -9.32
CA LYS A 27 30.50 -14.57 -8.36
C LYS A 27 31.23 -14.13 -7.09
N MET A 28 30.77 -14.68 -5.96
CA MET A 28 31.09 -14.38 -4.56
C MET A 28 32.58 -14.40 -4.13
N VAL A 29 33.50 -13.63 -4.72
CA VAL A 29 34.83 -13.43 -4.13
C VAL A 29 35.36 -12.04 -4.47
N SER A 30 35.55 -11.15 -3.47
CA SER A 30 36.36 -9.90 -3.47
C SER A 30 35.70 -8.54 -3.13
N PHE A 31 34.45 -8.46 -2.61
CA PHE A 31 33.83 -7.15 -2.27
C PHE A 31 34.71 -6.23 -1.39
N GLY A 32 35.45 -6.78 -0.43
CA GLY A 32 36.33 -5.97 0.43
C GLY A 32 37.57 -5.39 -0.27
N LYS A 33 38.05 -6.00 -1.37
CA LYS A 33 39.13 -5.43 -2.20
C LYS A 33 38.58 -4.33 -3.11
N LYS A 34 37.43 -4.60 -3.75
CA LYS A 34 36.71 -3.63 -4.60
C LYS A 34 36.20 -2.40 -3.82
N LEU A 35 35.83 -2.54 -2.54
CA LEU A 35 35.49 -1.40 -1.68
C LEU A 35 36.69 -0.49 -1.48
N LYS A 36 37.88 -1.06 -1.25
CA LYS A 36 39.13 -0.31 -1.06
C LYS A 36 39.59 0.37 -2.35
N GLU A 37 39.38 -0.26 -3.51
CA GLU A 37 39.69 0.30 -4.83
C GLU A 37 38.76 1.47 -5.22
N ARG A 38 37.55 1.52 -4.66
CA ARG A 38 36.55 2.56 -4.92
C ARG A 38 36.55 3.70 -3.88
N GLN A 39 37.45 3.66 -2.90
CA GLN A 39 37.56 4.73 -1.91
C GLN A 39 38.30 5.93 -2.49
N ILE A 40 37.79 7.13 -2.22
CA ILE A 40 38.51 8.37 -2.50
C ILE A 40 39.77 8.37 -1.61
N GLN A 41 40.95 8.53 -2.22
CA GLN A 41 42.24 8.36 -1.54
C GLN A 41 42.41 9.34 -0.37
N GLU A 42 41.91 10.57 -0.52
CA GLU A 42 41.95 11.63 0.49
C GLU A 42 41.11 11.29 1.74
N TRP A 43 40.06 10.48 1.60
CA TRP A 43 39.06 10.22 2.66
C TRP A 43 39.14 8.79 3.23
N GLN A 44 40.20 8.04 2.93
CA GLN A 44 40.35 6.63 3.32
C GLN A 44 40.14 6.37 4.83
N GLY A 45 40.51 7.32 5.69
CA GLY A 45 40.35 7.22 7.14
C GLY A 45 38.91 7.29 7.65
N TYR A 46 37.99 7.83 6.86
CA TYR A 46 36.60 8.07 7.25
C TYR A 46 35.62 7.05 6.70
N TYR A 47 36.08 6.12 5.86
CA TYR A 47 35.25 5.02 5.38
C TYR A 47 35.13 3.91 6.41
N ILE A 48 33.99 3.21 6.41
CA ILE A 48 33.78 2.02 7.23
C ILE A 48 34.89 0.99 7.02
N ASN A 49 35.54 0.58 8.11
CA ASN A 49 36.60 -0.41 8.07
C ASN A 49 36.04 -1.84 7.94
N TYR A 50 35.49 -2.16 6.77
CA TYR A 50 34.83 -3.44 6.50
C TYR A 50 35.73 -4.66 6.77
N LYS A 51 37.05 -4.52 6.56
CA LYS A 51 38.03 -5.58 6.81
C LYS A 51 38.16 -5.87 8.30
N LEU A 52 38.27 -4.84 9.14
CA LEU A 52 38.31 -4.97 10.60
C LEU A 52 37.02 -5.63 11.11
N MET A 53 35.87 -5.13 10.67
CA MET A 53 34.57 -5.65 11.06
C MET A 53 34.42 -7.14 10.69
N LYS A 54 34.81 -7.52 9.47
CA LYS A 54 34.79 -8.92 9.02
C LYS A 54 35.73 -9.81 9.85
N LYS A 55 36.90 -9.31 10.25
CA LYS A 55 37.85 -10.05 11.10
C LYS A 55 37.24 -10.32 12.48
N LYS A 56 36.58 -9.32 13.07
CA LYS A 56 35.86 -9.45 14.34
C LYS A 56 34.70 -10.45 14.27
N LEU A 57 33.90 -10.43 13.21
CA LEU A 57 32.85 -11.44 12.98
C LEU A 57 33.39 -12.88 12.93
N LYS A 58 34.57 -13.08 12.34
CA LYS A 58 35.24 -14.40 12.35
C LYS A 58 35.71 -14.78 13.74
N GLN A 59 36.25 -13.84 14.51
CA GLN A 59 36.71 -14.08 15.87
C GLN A 59 35.55 -14.51 16.78
N TYR A 60 34.40 -13.83 16.73
CA TYR A 60 33.23 -14.23 17.49
C TYR A 60 32.75 -15.63 17.10
N ALA A 61 32.70 -15.95 15.80
CA ALA A 61 32.28 -17.28 15.34
C ALA A 61 33.20 -18.42 15.85
N ASN A 62 34.50 -18.17 15.98
CA ASN A 62 35.44 -19.16 16.51
C ASN A 62 35.37 -19.32 18.05
N HIS A 63 34.81 -18.34 18.78
CA HIS A 63 34.66 -18.40 20.24
C HIS A 63 33.27 -18.93 20.68
N SER A 64 32.28 -18.95 19.78
CA SER A 64 30.88 -19.31 20.08
C SER A 64 30.59 -20.81 20.27
N GLN A 65 31.59 -21.69 20.24
CA GLN A 65 31.42 -23.11 20.61
C GLN A 65 31.34 -23.36 22.13
N ALA A 66 31.50 -22.32 22.98
CA ALA A 66 31.37 -22.43 24.42
C ALA A 66 30.42 -21.37 25.02
N VAL A 67 29.26 -21.83 25.50
CA VAL A 67 28.36 -21.20 26.51
C VAL A 67 27.47 -20.00 26.05
N VAL A 68 26.18 -20.13 26.36
CA VAL A 68 25.05 -19.20 26.11
C VAL A 68 25.23 -17.76 26.68
N LEU A 69 26.20 -17.55 27.58
CA LEU A 69 26.52 -16.22 28.15
C LEU A 69 27.19 -15.26 27.12
N ASP A 70 27.76 -15.79 26.04
CA ASP A 70 28.55 -15.01 25.06
C ASP A 70 27.68 -14.17 24.10
N ARG A 71 26.40 -14.53 23.91
CA ARG A 71 25.52 -13.88 22.93
C ARG A 71 25.26 -12.40 23.21
N ARG A 72 24.97 -12.04 24.46
CA ARG A 72 24.73 -10.64 24.85
C ARG A 72 25.99 -9.80 24.73
N PHE A 73 27.16 -10.40 25.00
CA PHE A 73 28.45 -9.76 24.86
C PHE A 73 28.77 -9.48 23.38
N VAL A 74 28.64 -10.47 22.49
CA VAL A 74 28.85 -10.31 21.03
C VAL A 74 27.95 -9.23 20.44
N LEU A 75 26.65 -9.23 20.78
CA LEU A 75 25.71 -8.22 20.30
C LEU A 75 26.09 -6.82 20.78
N LYS A 76 26.47 -6.67 22.05
CA LYS A 76 26.85 -5.38 22.65
C LYS A 76 28.17 -4.86 22.08
N ASP A 77 29.19 -5.71 21.99
CA ASP A 77 30.52 -5.34 21.51
C ASP A 77 30.49 -4.98 20.01
N PHE A 78 29.80 -5.79 19.20
CA PHE A 78 29.64 -5.50 17.79
C PHE A 78 28.79 -4.25 17.53
N SER A 79 27.74 -4.04 18.32
CA SER A 79 26.94 -2.80 18.26
C SER A 79 27.78 -1.57 18.56
N ARG A 80 28.58 -1.60 19.64
CA ARG A 80 29.47 -0.49 20.02
C ARG A 80 30.48 -0.19 18.92
N MET A 81 31.04 -1.24 18.30
CA MET A 81 31.99 -1.09 17.21
C MET A 81 31.33 -0.47 15.96
N LEU A 82 30.09 -0.85 15.64
CA LEU A 82 29.31 -0.21 14.56
C LEU A 82 29.00 1.25 14.87
N ASP A 83 28.55 1.54 16.09
CA ASP A 83 28.22 2.90 16.55
C ASP A 83 29.45 3.82 16.39
N ASN A 84 30.64 3.39 16.81
CA ASN A 84 31.89 4.16 16.63
C ASN A 84 32.26 4.41 15.15
N GLN A 85 32.01 3.43 14.27
CA GLN A 85 32.27 3.60 12.83
C GLN A 85 31.28 4.58 12.20
N ILE A 86 30.01 4.52 12.59
CA ILE A 86 28.98 5.47 12.15
C ILE A 86 29.33 6.88 12.63
N GLU A 87 29.75 7.03 13.88
CA GLU A 87 30.16 8.33 14.43
C GLU A 87 31.30 8.96 13.63
N THR A 88 32.32 8.17 13.27
CA THR A 88 33.44 8.65 12.44
C THR A 88 32.96 9.14 11.07
N ILE A 89 32.05 8.40 10.43
CA ILE A 89 31.47 8.76 9.12
C ILE A 89 30.65 10.05 9.22
N VAL A 90 29.85 10.17 10.28
CA VAL A 90 28.93 11.28 10.50
C VAL A 90 29.66 12.57 10.82
N LEU A 91 30.65 12.54 11.71
CA LEU A 91 31.43 13.72 12.05
C LEU A 91 32.13 14.29 10.81
N PHE A 92 32.70 13.42 9.97
CA PHE A 92 33.29 13.83 8.70
C PHE A 92 32.26 14.39 7.72
N LEU A 93 31.08 13.78 7.62
CA LEU A 93 29.99 14.29 6.78
C LEU A 93 29.58 15.71 7.19
N LEU A 94 29.44 15.97 8.49
CA LEU A 94 29.07 17.28 9.02
C LEU A 94 30.16 18.32 8.74
N GLU A 95 31.44 17.96 8.88
CA GLU A 95 32.57 18.83 8.57
C GLU A 95 32.55 19.24 7.08
N GLN A 96 32.38 18.28 6.17
CA GLN A 96 32.33 18.54 4.73
C GLN A 96 31.08 19.35 4.33
N GLN A 97 29.93 19.09 4.96
CA GLN A 97 28.73 19.91 4.77
C GLN A 97 28.95 21.36 5.20
N GLY A 98 29.61 21.58 6.34
CA GLY A 98 29.97 22.92 6.81
C GLY A 98 30.91 23.65 5.85
N ALA A 99 31.93 22.95 5.33
CA ALA A 99 32.86 23.52 4.35
C ALA A 99 32.16 23.91 3.04
N LEU A 100 31.27 23.05 2.52
CA LEU A 100 30.48 23.36 1.33
C LEU A 100 29.53 24.55 1.57
N ALA A 101 28.88 24.60 2.73
CA ALA A 101 27.98 25.70 3.09
C ALA A 101 28.73 27.04 3.19
N SER A 102 29.91 27.07 3.82
CA SER A 102 30.75 28.28 3.88
C SER A 102 31.12 28.78 2.48
N ARG A 103 31.56 27.86 1.62
CA ARG A 103 31.96 28.20 0.24
C ARG A 103 30.79 28.71 -0.59
N ILE A 104 29.59 28.15 -0.43
CA ILE A 104 28.38 28.66 -1.09
C ILE A 104 28.02 30.05 -0.56
N SER A 105 28.18 30.30 0.74
CA SER A 105 27.95 31.63 1.32
C SER A 105 28.88 32.69 0.72
N GLU A 106 30.18 32.39 0.62
CA GLU A 106 31.17 33.27 0.00
C GLU A 106 30.86 33.55 -1.49
N LEU A 107 30.45 32.52 -2.24
CA LEU A 107 30.05 32.68 -3.63
C LEU A 107 28.76 33.50 -3.77
N ASN A 108 27.83 33.40 -2.82
CA ASN A 108 26.63 34.24 -2.81
C ASN A 108 26.97 35.71 -2.56
N GLU A 109 27.91 36.02 -1.66
CA GLU A 109 28.37 37.41 -1.45
C GLU A 109 29.02 37.99 -2.73
N GLN A 110 29.82 37.18 -3.43
CA GLN A 110 30.39 37.57 -4.72
C GLN A 110 29.30 37.76 -5.77
N LYS A 111 28.30 36.87 -5.81
CA LYS A 111 27.14 36.97 -6.69
C LYS A 111 26.36 38.26 -6.46
N ASP A 112 26.11 38.63 -5.20
CA ASP A 112 25.39 39.84 -4.82
C ASP A 112 26.18 41.10 -5.22
N SER A 113 27.51 41.11 -5.01
CA SER A 113 28.36 42.22 -5.48
C SER A 113 28.36 42.40 -7.01
N LEU A 114 28.19 41.31 -7.76
CA LEU A 114 28.08 41.32 -9.22
C LEU A 114 26.68 41.71 -9.73
N GLN A 115 25.67 41.79 -8.86
CA GLN A 115 24.38 42.39 -9.20
C GLN A 115 24.48 43.91 -9.35
N GLU A 116 25.39 44.55 -8.63
CA GLU A 116 25.58 46.00 -8.66
C GLU A 116 26.41 46.46 -9.88
N GLN A 117 27.34 45.62 -10.37
CA GLN A 117 28.16 45.89 -11.57
C GLN A 117 28.34 44.62 -12.41
N PRO A 118 27.60 44.46 -13.53
CA PRO A 118 27.67 43.25 -14.35
C PRO A 118 28.95 43.21 -15.20
N ASP A 119 29.79 42.20 -14.94
CA ASP A 119 30.97 41.87 -15.74
C ASP A 119 30.86 40.41 -16.22
N ILE A 120 30.82 40.24 -17.55
CA ILE A 120 30.60 38.94 -18.22
C ILE A 120 31.74 37.96 -17.90
N SER A 121 32.98 38.44 -17.73
CA SER A 121 34.11 37.57 -17.38
C SER A 121 33.94 36.98 -15.99
N LYS A 122 33.57 37.82 -15.01
CA LYS A 122 33.39 37.41 -13.61
C LYS A 122 32.18 36.50 -13.40
N ILE A 123 31.15 36.62 -14.25
CA ILE A 123 29.99 35.73 -14.24
C ILE A 123 30.39 34.30 -14.67
N ASN A 124 31.28 34.17 -15.67
CA ASN A 124 31.79 32.87 -16.08
C ASN A 124 32.69 32.23 -14.99
N ASP A 125 33.57 33.01 -14.37
CA ASP A 125 34.43 32.55 -13.27
C ASP A 125 33.60 32.10 -12.05
N LEU A 126 32.54 32.84 -11.74
CA LEU A 126 31.59 32.51 -10.67
C LEU A 126 30.82 31.22 -10.99
N ARG A 127 30.38 31.04 -12.24
CA ARG A 127 29.72 29.81 -12.69
C ARG A 127 30.65 28.60 -12.56
N GLU A 128 31.89 28.72 -12.99
CA GLU A 128 32.88 27.65 -12.86
C GLU A 128 33.16 27.31 -11.38
N SER A 129 33.14 28.33 -10.51
CA SER A 129 33.26 28.16 -9.07
C SER A 129 32.08 27.41 -8.45
N TYR A 130 30.83 27.72 -8.83
CA TYR A 130 29.66 26.93 -8.41
C TYR A 130 29.69 25.49 -8.95
N GLN A 131 30.15 25.28 -10.19
CA GLN A 131 30.35 23.95 -10.76
C GLN A 131 31.45 23.16 -10.01
N ALA A 132 32.50 23.82 -9.53
CA ALA A 132 33.52 23.20 -8.68
C ALA A 132 32.92 22.73 -7.35
N VAL A 133 32.08 23.56 -6.70
CA VAL A 133 31.34 23.16 -5.48
C VAL A 133 30.41 21.98 -5.77
N GLY A 134 29.72 21.97 -6.92
CA GLY A 134 28.89 20.84 -7.33
C GLY A 134 29.68 19.54 -7.52
N ARG A 135 30.89 19.61 -8.09
CA ARG A 135 31.81 18.46 -8.20
C ARG A 135 32.28 17.93 -6.84
N ASP A 136 32.55 18.82 -5.88
CA ASP A 136 32.93 18.42 -4.53
C ASP A 136 31.74 17.82 -3.76
N LEU A 137 30.53 18.31 -3.99
CA LEU A 137 29.29 17.71 -3.47
C LEU A 137 29.05 16.31 -4.05
N LEU A 138 29.31 16.08 -5.34
CA LEU A 138 29.24 14.75 -5.95
C LEU A 138 30.19 13.75 -5.29
N LYS A 139 31.41 14.16 -4.95
CA LYS A 139 32.35 13.32 -4.18
C LYS A 139 31.76 12.97 -2.81
N LEU A 140 31.14 13.94 -2.12
CA LEU A 140 30.52 13.74 -0.81
C LEU A 140 29.32 12.78 -0.88
N LEU A 141 28.44 12.94 -1.88
CA LEU A 141 27.32 12.03 -2.13
C LEU A 141 27.81 10.59 -2.37
N TYR A 142 28.88 10.43 -3.17
CA TYR A 142 29.50 9.14 -3.40
C TYR A 142 30.10 8.52 -2.13
N PHE A 143 30.77 9.32 -1.29
CA PHE A 143 31.29 8.86 0.00
C PHE A 143 30.19 8.29 0.91
N VAL A 144 29.06 8.98 0.99
CA VAL A 144 27.91 8.54 1.79
C VAL A 144 27.33 7.24 1.25
N GLU A 145 27.16 7.13 -0.07
CA GLU A 145 26.64 5.93 -0.75
C GLU A 145 27.51 4.69 -0.42
N ILE A 146 28.83 4.82 -0.58
CA ILE A 146 29.78 3.71 -0.32
C ILE A 146 29.74 3.26 1.14
N ASN A 147 29.63 4.20 2.08
CA ASN A 147 29.53 3.90 3.51
C ASN A 147 28.20 3.24 3.87
N ALA A 148 27.08 3.72 3.32
CA ALA A 148 25.77 3.11 3.49
C ALA A 148 25.73 1.66 2.98
N ILE A 149 26.32 1.39 1.81
CA ILE A 149 26.44 0.04 1.24
C ILE A 149 27.33 -0.85 2.14
N GLY A 150 28.43 -0.30 2.66
CA GLY A 150 29.34 -1.01 3.56
C GLY A 150 28.66 -1.42 4.88
N LEU A 151 27.91 -0.51 5.50
CA LEU A 151 27.09 -0.76 6.69
C LEU A 151 26.05 -1.85 6.43
N ARG A 152 25.31 -1.76 5.32
CA ARG A 152 24.31 -2.77 4.93
C ARG A 152 24.93 -4.16 4.80
N LYS A 153 26.08 -4.27 4.11
CA LYS A 153 26.74 -5.55 3.86
C LYS A 153 27.37 -6.17 5.09
N ILE A 154 27.76 -5.38 6.10
CA ILE A 154 28.31 -5.93 7.34
C ILE A 154 27.19 -6.42 8.27
N LEU A 155 26.07 -5.70 8.32
CA LEU A 155 24.85 -6.10 9.03
C LEU A 155 24.29 -7.41 8.47
N LYS A 156 24.10 -7.51 7.15
CA LYS A 156 23.67 -8.77 6.48
C LYS A 156 24.62 -9.94 6.75
N LYS A 157 25.92 -9.66 6.87
CA LYS A 157 26.93 -10.69 7.16
C LYS A 157 26.89 -11.16 8.60
N PHE A 158 26.54 -10.29 9.54
CA PHE A 158 26.30 -10.67 10.92
C PHE A 158 25.10 -11.61 10.99
N ASP A 159 23.96 -11.23 10.41
CA ASP A 159 22.73 -12.03 10.44
C ASP A 159 22.92 -13.40 9.79
N LYS A 160 23.54 -13.47 8.59
CA LYS A 160 23.81 -14.75 7.92
C LYS A 160 24.71 -15.70 8.73
N ARG A 161 25.61 -15.15 9.54
CA ARG A 161 26.62 -15.93 10.28
C ARG A 161 26.12 -16.41 11.65
N PHE A 162 25.22 -15.68 12.28
CA PHE A 162 24.73 -15.98 13.63
C PHE A 162 23.23 -16.34 13.68
N GLY A 163 22.51 -16.28 12.55
CA GLY A 163 21.09 -16.64 12.46
C GLY A 163 20.15 -15.70 13.24
N TYR A 164 20.64 -14.54 13.68
CA TYR A 164 19.88 -13.58 14.48
C TYR A 164 19.31 -12.46 13.62
N LYS A 165 18.17 -11.89 14.03
CA LYS A 165 17.64 -10.62 13.53
C LYS A 165 18.39 -9.42 14.15
N PHE A 166 19.73 -9.44 14.10
CA PHE A 166 20.52 -8.37 14.72
C PHE A 166 20.36 -7.06 13.96
N THR A 167 20.29 -7.10 12.62
CA THR A 167 20.02 -5.91 11.82
C THR A 167 18.73 -5.21 12.24
N ASP A 168 17.64 -5.97 12.42
CA ASP A 168 16.34 -5.43 12.84
C ASP A 168 16.42 -4.81 14.24
N TYR A 169 17.04 -5.51 15.20
CA TYR A 169 17.22 -5.00 16.56
C TYR A 169 18.10 -3.74 16.59
N TYR A 170 19.25 -3.79 15.92
CA TYR A 170 20.22 -2.70 15.88
C TYR A 170 19.58 -1.47 15.26
N VAL A 171 18.89 -1.60 14.13
CA VAL A 171 18.25 -0.42 13.53
C VAL A 171 17.00 0.01 14.28
N LYS A 172 16.11 -0.87 14.74
CA LYS A 172 14.92 -0.46 15.52
C LYS A 172 15.30 0.34 16.77
N THR A 173 16.37 -0.07 17.45
CA THR A 173 16.85 0.62 18.66
C THR A 173 17.53 1.96 18.38
N ARG A 174 18.17 2.14 17.21
CA ARG A 174 18.89 3.37 16.82
C ARG A 174 18.11 4.27 15.87
N ALA A 175 17.06 3.80 15.22
CA ALA A 175 16.30 4.58 14.25
C ALA A 175 15.57 5.74 14.93
N ASN A 176 15.11 5.60 16.18
CA ASN A 176 14.30 6.63 16.87
C ASN A 176 14.93 7.11 18.18
N HIS A 177 16.20 6.78 18.45
CA HIS A 177 16.85 7.17 19.69
C HIS A 177 17.51 8.55 19.56
N PRO A 178 17.32 9.49 20.51
CA PRO A 178 17.78 10.88 20.38
C PRO A 178 19.31 11.02 20.26
N TYR A 179 20.06 10.05 20.78
CA TYR A 179 21.53 10.03 20.72
C TYR A 179 22.10 9.19 19.54
N SER A 180 21.24 8.69 18.66
CA SER A 180 21.69 7.86 17.54
C SER A 180 22.06 8.70 16.33
N GLN A 181 23.29 8.54 15.88
CA GLN A 181 23.82 9.20 14.68
C GLN A 181 23.52 8.41 13.39
N LEU A 182 22.90 7.23 13.50
CA LEU A 182 22.53 6.39 12.36
C LEU A 182 21.63 7.14 11.38
N GLN A 183 20.70 7.96 11.89
CA GLN A 183 19.81 8.76 11.04
C GLN A 183 20.56 9.76 10.16
N GLN A 184 21.69 10.32 10.58
CA GLN A 184 22.42 11.34 9.82
C GLN A 184 23.10 10.76 8.57
N VAL A 185 23.44 9.46 8.59
CA VAL A 185 23.96 8.72 7.43
C VAL A 185 22.85 8.35 6.44
N PHE A 186 21.57 8.48 6.80
CA PHE A 186 20.45 8.00 5.96
C PHE A 186 19.40 9.07 5.62
N LYS A 187 19.22 10.10 6.46
CA LYS A 187 18.36 11.25 6.21
C LYS A 187 19.21 12.40 5.69
N HIS A 188 19.38 12.49 4.38
CA HIS A 188 20.24 13.48 3.71
C HIS A 188 19.58 14.86 3.53
N VAL A 189 18.74 15.29 4.48
CA VAL A 189 17.95 16.53 4.39
C VAL A 189 18.86 17.75 4.13
N GLY A 190 20.06 17.77 4.73
CA GLY A 190 21.05 18.84 4.50
C GLY A 190 21.68 18.83 3.10
N LEU A 191 21.89 17.67 2.47
CA LEU A 191 22.52 17.59 1.13
C LEU A 191 21.54 18.03 0.03
N GLY A 192 20.26 17.72 0.18
CA GLY A 192 19.22 18.18 -0.75
C GLY A 192 19.07 19.70 -0.78
N ALA A 193 19.18 20.37 0.37
CA ALA A 193 19.18 21.83 0.46
C ALA A 193 20.39 22.46 -0.25
N VAL A 194 21.57 21.85 -0.11
CA VAL A 194 22.80 22.29 -0.80
C VAL A 194 22.68 22.10 -2.32
N VAL A 195 22.13 20.97 -2.79
CA VAL A 195 21.83 20.76 -4.23
C VAL A 195 20.86 21.83 -4.73
N GLY A 196 19.76 22.09 -4.01
CA GLY A 196 18.80 23.14 -4.38
C GLY A 196 19.42 24.53 -4.45
N ALA A 197 20.31 24.87 -3.50
CA ALA A 197 21.01 26.15 -3.48
C ALA A 197 21.96 26.32 -4.68
N ILE A 198 22.72 25.28 -5.04
CA ILE A 198 23.62 25.30 -6.20
C ILE A 198 22.82 25.35 -7.51
N SER A 199 21.80 24.50 -7.67
CA SER A 199 20.96 24.45 -8.86
C SER A 199 20.24 25.79 -9.12
N ARG A 200 19.69 26.41 -8.07
CA ARG A 200 19.10 27.76 -8.16
C ARG A 200 20.14 28.80 -8.55
N SER A 201 21.33 28.75 -7.97
CA SER A 201 22.37 29.74 -8.21
C SER A 201 22.93 29.65 -9.63
N LEU A 202 23.10 28.44 -10.16
CA LEU A 202 23.50 28.20 -11.55
C LEU A 202 22.41 28.62 -12.55
N ALA A 203 21.13 28.37 -12.25
CA ALA A 203 20.01 28.79 -13.09
C ALA A 203 19.92 30.32 -13.23
N ASP A 204 20.05 31.05 -12.11
CA ASP A 204 20.05 32.52 -12.10
C ASP A 204 21.25 33.14 -12.84
N LEU A 205 22.39 32.43 -12.89
CA LEU A 205 23.54 32.84 -13.70
C LEU A 205 23.34 32.52 -15.20
N GLN A 206 22.47 31.58 -15.55
CA GLN A 206 22.17 31.17 -16.92
C GLN A 206 21.16 32.11 -17.60
N ASP A 207 20.17 32.64 -16.86
CA ASP A 207 19.15 33.58 -17.37
C ASP A 207 19.70 34.99 -17.69
N ARG A 208 20.89 35.32 -17.16
CA ARG A 208 21.57 36.60 -17.41
C ARG A 208 22.23 36.73 -18.79
N GLN A 209 21.93 35.82 -19.72
CA GLN A 209 22.16 36.05 -21.16
C GLN A 209 21.14 36.99 -21.83
N GLY A 210 20.19 37.58 -21.08
CA GLY A 210 19.55 38.84 -21.51
C GLY A 210 18.03 38.92 -21.38
N SER A 211 17.44 38.58 -20.23
CA SER A 211 16.01 38.87 -19.98
C SER A 211 15.77 39.34 -18.54
N TYR A 212 15.05 40.46 -18.38
CA TYR A 212 14.67 41.08 -17.10
C TYR A 212 13.31 40.56 -16.58
N LEU A 213 13.04 39.25 -16.70
CA LEU A 213 11.79 38.63 -16.25
C LEU A 213 12.03 37.75 -15.02
N SER A 214 11.07 37.76 -14.08
CA SER A 214 11.10 36.94 -12.87
C SER A 214 11.04 35.45 -13.22
N ILE A 215 11.93 34.67 -12.63
CA ILE A 215 12.02 33.20 -12.73
C ILE A 215 10.74 32.45 -12.28
N TYR A 216 9.77 33.13 -11.66
CA TYR A 216 8.48 32.53 -11.28
C TYR A 216 7.40 32.67 -12.36
N ASP A 217 7.63 33.50 -13.38
CA ASP A 217 6.62 33.85 -14.39
C ASP A 217 6.73 33.04 -15.69
N GLN A 218 7.77 32.19 -15.84
CA GLN A 218 7.97 31.34 -17.02
C GLN A 218 7.99 29.84 -16.69
N PRO A 219 7.45 28.98 -17.57
CA PRO A 219 7.56 27.54 -17.42
C PRO A 219 9.03 27.12 -17.51
N SER A 220 9.47 26.27 -16.58
CA SER A 220 10.85 25.79 -16.44
C SER A 220 11.39 25.23 -17.76
N LEU A 221 12.29 25.96 -18.41
CA LEU A 221 13.12 25.42 -19.49
C LEU A 221 13.98 24.26 -18.93
N PRO A 222 14.21 23.18 -19.71
CA PRO A 222 15.01 22.05 -19.25
C PRO A 222 16.42 22.52 -18.90
N LEU A 223 16.84 22.27 -17.67
CA LEU A 223 18.19 22.52 -17.17
C LEU A 223 19.21 21.88 -18.14
N GLN A 224 20.15 22.66 -18.66
CA GLN A 224 21.21 22.20 -19.58
C GLN A 224 22.60 22.31 -18.94
N ASP A 225 22.72 22.19 -17.61
CA ASP A 225 24.02 22.07 -16.96
C ASP A 225 24.25 20.60 -16.52
N PRO A 226 25.20 19.87 -17.14
CA PRO A 226 25.42 18.45 -16.88
C PRO A 226 25.84 18.17 -15.42
N VAL A 227 26.34 19.17 -14.70
CA VAL A 227 26.67 19.06 -13.27
C VAL A 227 25.39 19.01 -12.42
N VAL A 228 24.35 19.74 -12.79
CA VAL A 228 23.06 19.73 -12.08
C VAL A 228 22.35 18.39 -12.25
N ASP A 229 22.31 17.86 -13.48
CA ASP A 229 21.70 16.55 -13.76
C ASP A 229 22.42 15.42 -13.04
N SER A 230 23.76 15.46 -13.00
CA SER A 230 24.54 14.46 -12.27
C SER A 230 24.36 14.57 -10.75
N MET A 231 24.19 15.76 -10.20
CA MET A 231 23.84 15.96 -8.77
C MET A 231 22.45 15.41 -8.46
N GLN A 232 21.45 15.71 -9.28
CA GLN A 232 20.09 15.20 -9.08
C GLN A 232 20.06 13.67 -9.20
N ALA A 233 20.68 13.10 -10.24
CA ALA A 233 20.80 11.65 -10.38
C ALA A 233 21.60 10.99 -9.24
N ALA A 234 22.60 11.66 -8.68
CA ALA A 234 23.31 11.18 -7.49
C ALA A 234 22.43 11.21 -6.23
N VAL A 235 21.63 12.26 -6.03
CA VAL A 235 20.67 12.35 -4.92
C VAL A 235 19.57 11.29 -5.04
N ASP A 236 19.06 11.05 -6.24
CA ASP A 236 18.03 10.03 -6.48
C ASP A 236 18.59 8.62 -6.24
N ARG A 237 19.79 8.31 -6.77
CA ARG A 237 20.52 7.06 -6.47
C ARG A 237 20.82 6.91 -4.98
N LEU A 238 21.22 7.99 -4.32
CA LEU A 238 21.46 7.99 -2.88
C LEU A 238 20.17 7.69 -2.14
N SER A 239 19.07 8.38 -2.44
CA SER A 239 17.76 8.14 -1.84
C SER A 239 17.30 6.69 -2.02
N HIS A 240 17.50 6.09 -3.18
CA HIS A 240 17.22 4.67 -3.40
C HIS A 240 18.13 3.74 -2.59
N SER A 241 19.42 4.06 -2.45
CA SER A 241 20.40 3.25 -1.72
C SER A 241 20.40 3.47 -0.19
N THR A 242 19.91 4.61 0.30
CA THR A 242 19.84 4.98 1.72
C THR A 242 18.44 4.94 2.30
N ASN A 243 17.43 4.61 1.47
CA ASN A 243 16.12 4.12 1.88
C ASN A 243 16.25 2.77 2.61
N PHE A 244 16.94 2.79 3.75
CA PHE A 244 17.04 1.70 4.71
C PHE A 244 15.65 1.35 5.27
N LEU A 245 14.70 2.29 5.26
CA LEU A 245 13.29 2.02 5.56
C LEU A 245 12.61 1.15 4.49
N ASN A 246 12.94 1.29 3.20
CA ASN A 246 12.53 0.31 2.18
C ASN A 246 13.27 -1.02 2.35
N PHE A 247 14.54 -0.99 2.77
CA PHE A 247 15.28 -2.21 3.13
C PHE A 247 14.69 -2.91 4.37
N MET A 248 14.17 -2.17 5.35
CA MET A 248 13.46 -2.70 6.53
C MET A 248 12.05 -3.17 6.15
N ALA A 249 11.35 -2.44 5.30
CA ALA A 249 10.10 -2.91 4.71
C ALA A 249 10.36 -4.21 3.95
N GLN A 250 11.43 -4.30 3.16
CA GLN A 250 11.83 -5.52 2.45
C GLN A 250 12.31 -6.62 3.40
N HIS A 251 13.13 -6.35 4.42
CA HIS A 251 13.61 -7.36 5.38
C HIS A 251 12.53 -7.84 6.36
N ALA A 252 11.54 -7.00 6.68
CA ALA A 252 10.38 -7.37 7.49
C ALA A 252 9.25 -8.01 6.66
N LEU A 253 9.13 -7.70 5.36
CA LEU A 253 8.03 -8.17 4.50
C LEU A 253 8.43 -9.24 3.47
N ILE A 254 9.71 -9.42 3.11
CA ILE A 254 10.18 -10.32 2.04
C ILE A 254 11.61 -10.81 2.32
N MET A 255 11.76 -12.04 2.82
CA MET A 255 13.06 -12.72 2.81
C MET A 255 13.26 -13.38 1.44
N GLN A 256 14.31 -12.93 0.73
CA GLN A 256 14.77 -13.30 -0.62
C GLN A 256 13.90 -12.87 -1.82
N GLU A 257 14.15 -11.66 -2.31
CA GLU A 257 14.35 -11.44 -3.74
C GLU A 257 15.73 -10.79 -3.89
N GLU A 258 16.56 -11.34 -4.78
CA GLU A 258 17.80 -10.68 -5.21
C GLU A 258 17.44 -9.30 -5.77
N LEU A 259 18.37 -8.33 -5.68
CA LEU A 259 18.15 -7.05 -6.35
C LEU A 259 17.82 -7.34 -7.82
N PRO A 260 16.74 -6.78 -8.39
CA PRO A 260 16.51 -6.96 -9.80
C PRO A 260 17.68 -6.39 -10.57
N THR A 261 18.25 -7.20 -11.44
CA THR A 261 19.21 -6.72 -12.42
C THR A 261 18.48 -5.80 -13.39
N PRO A 262 19.15 -4.85 -14.07
CA PRO A 262 18.51 -3.95 -15.04
C PRO A 262 17.75 -4.69 -16.16
N VAL A 263 17.97 -5.99 -16.33
CA VAL A 263 17.22 -6.87 -17.25
C VAL A 263 15.81 -7.22 -16.71
N GLU A 264 15.60 -7.28 -15.39
CA GLU A 264 14.28 -7.56 -14.79
C GLU A 264 13.35 -6.34 -14.76
N GLU A 265 13.89 -5.11 -14.75
CA GLU A 265 13.07 -3.90 -14.93
C GLU A 265 12.46 -3.83 -16.35
N GLU A 266 13.15 -4.35 -17.38
CA GLU A 266 12.58 -4.44 -18.75
C GLU A 266 11.50 -5.52 -18.88
N VAL A 267 11.48 -6.54 -17.99
CA VAL A 267 10.50 -7.65 -18.02
C VAL A 267 9.23 -7.31 -17.20
N ASP A 268 9.33 -6.53 -16.12
CA ASP A 268 8.16 -6.14 -15.30
C ASP A 268 7.27 -5.09 -16.01
N ASP A 269 7.86 -4.23 -16.85
CA ASP A 269 7.12 -3.29 -17.70
C ASP A 269 6.25 -4.00 -18.77
N GLN A 270 6.56 -5.26 -19.13
CA GLN A 270 5.73 -6.06 -20.04
C GLN A 270 4.50 -6.70 -19.37
N LYS A 271 4.48 -6.85 -18.03
CA LYS A 271 3.35 -7.43 -17.26
C LYS A 271 2.26 -6.41 -16.95
N TYR A 272 2.57 -5.12 -17.03
CA TYR A 272 1.66 -4.03 -16.70
C TYR A 272 0.79 -3.57 -17.88
N HIS A 273 -0.53 -3.73 -17.76
CA HIS A 273 -1.49 -3.18 -18.71
C HIS A 273 -2.38 -2.13 -18.05
N PHE A 274 -2.09 -0.85 -18.33
CA PHE A 274 -2.84 0.30 -17.81
C PHE A 274 -4.36 0.16 -18.00
N MET A 275 -4.80 -0.28 -19.19
CA MET A 275 -6.22 -0.47 -19.49
C MET A 275 -6.89 -1.52 -18.58
N SER A 276 -6.17 -2.58 -18.22
CA SER A 276 -6.70 -3.62 -17.32
C SER A 276 -6.78 -3.12 -15.88
N LEU A 277 -5.84 -2.27 -15.44
CA LEU A 277 -5.96 -1.54 -14.17
C LEU A 277 -7.16 -0.59 -14.19
N LEU A 278 -7.36 0.18 -15.27
CA LEU A 278 -8.49 1.08 -15.42
C LEU A 278 -9.84 0.33 -15.35
N LEU A 279 -9.94 -0.83 -15.99
CA LEU A 279 -11.14 -1.68 -15.90
C LEU A 279 -11.40 -2.18 -14.47
N ASN A 280 -10.37 -2.56 -13.72
CA ASN A 280 -10.51 -2.94 -12.30
C ASN A 280 -10.98 -1.75 -11.43
N LEU A 281 -10.47 -0.54 -11.69
CA LEU A 281 -10.90 0.68 -11.02
C LEU A 281 -12.36 1.03 -11.39
N ALA A 282 -12.72 0.94 -12.67
CA ALA A 282 -14.07 1.17 -13.17
C ALA A 282 -15.07 0.16 -12.60
N ASN A 283 -14.71 -1.12 -12.49
CA ASN A 283 -15.51 -2.14 -11.81
C ASN A 283 -15.81 -1.74 -10.36
N THR A 284 -14.78 -1.30 -9.64
CA THR A 284 -14.90 -0.90 -8.24
C THR A 284 -15.80 0.33 -8.08
N PHE A 285 -15.60 1.34 -8.94
CA PHE A 285 -16.44 2.53 -8.99
C PHE A 285 -17.90 2.16 -9.26
N LEU A 286 -18.16 1.41 -10.33
CA LEU A 286 -19.52 1.04 -10.74
C LEU A 286 -20.21 0.17 -9.70
N TYR A 287 -19.48 -0.73 -9.03
CA TYR A 287 -20.00 -1.52 -7.91
C TYR A 287 -20.39 -0.66 -6.72
N MET A 288 -19.62 0.39 -6.41
CA MET A 288 -19.98 1.33 -5.36
C MET A 288 -21.20 2.18 -5.72
N VAL A 289 -21.31 2.66 -6.96
CA VAL A 289 -22.53 3.30 -7.45
C VAL A 289 -23.72 2.36 -7.27
N ASN A 290 -23.60 1.10 -7.70
CA ASN A 290 -24.66 0.09 -7.58
C ASN A 290 -25.13 -0.14 -6.13
N THR A 291 -24.20 -0.08 -5.18
CA THR A 291 -24.48 -0.32 -3.77
C THR A 291 -25.29 0.83 -3.18
N TYR A 292 -24.88 2.07 -3.46
CA TYR A 292 -25.39 3.27 -2.79
C TYR A 292 -26.48 4.02 -3.55
N ILE A 293 -26.67 3.77 -4.86
CA ILE A 293 -27.72 4.40 -5.67
C ILE A 293 -29.14 4.12 -5.17
N ILE A 294 -29.34 3.02 -4.43
CA ILE A 294 -30.67 2.69 -3.91
C ILE A 294 -30.96 3.28 -2.53
N VAL A 295 -29.93 3.75 -1.81
CA VAL A 295 -30.06 4.13 -0.40
C VAL A 295 -31.11 5.23 -0.20
N PRO A 296 -31.16 6.30 -1.04
CA PRO A 296 -32.17 7.34 -0.89
C PRO A 296 -33.62 6.87 -1.09
N THR A 297 -33.84 5.76 -1.80
CA THR A 297 -35.17 5.25 -2.19
C THR A 297 -35.56 3.94 -1.51
N ALA A 298 -34.69 3.36 -0.66
CA ALA A 298 -34.85 2.01 -0.15
C ALA A 298 -36.07 1.84 0.78
N ASP A 299 -36.39 2.85 1.57
CA ASP A 299 -37.56 2.91 2.44
C ASP A 299 -38.85 3.11 1.65
N ASP A 300 -38.88 4.07 0.72
CA ASP A 300 -40.00 4.30 -0.20
C ASP A 300 -40.33 3.04 -1.02
N TYR A 301 -39.32 2.32 -1.50
CA TYR A 301 -39.51 1.10 -2.26
C TYR A 301 -40.06 -0.04 -1.38
N SER A 302 -39.59 -0.16 -0.15
CA SER A 302 -40.11 -1.14 0.82
C SER A 302 -41.58 -0.88 1.14
N MET A 303 -41.94 0.39 1.37
CA MET A 303 -43.32 0.83 1.61
C MET A 303 -44.22 0.57 0.39
N SER A 304 -43.74 0.84 -0.81
CA SER A 304 -44.47 0.59 -2.08
C SER A 304 -44.78 -0.89 -2.32
N LEU A 305 -43.97 -1.79 -1.77
CA LEU A 305 -44.17 -3.25 -1.82
C LEU A 305 -45.02 -3.78 -0.64
N GLY A 306 -45.46 -2.91 0.28
CA GLY A 306 -46.32 -3.26 1.42
C GLY A 306 -45.56 -3.70 2.68
N ALA A 307 -44.26 -3.39 2.80
CA ALA A 307 -43.47 -3.59 4.01
C ALA A 307 -43.24 -2.28 4.79
N ALA A 308 -42.81 -2.37 6.05
CA ALA A 308 -42.42 -1.20 6.83
C ALA A 308 -41.16 -0.52 6.26
N ALA A 309 -41.02 0.80 6.45
CA ALA A 309 -39.86 1.58 5.99
C ALA A 309 -38.52 1.01 6.51
N THR A 310 -38.51 0.48 7.74
CA THR A 310 -37.33 -0.10 8.41
C THR A 310 -36.85 -1.43 7.80
N VAL A 311 -37.64 -2.03 6.90
CA VAL A 311 -37.21 -3.18 6.07
C VAL A 311 -36.14 -2.76 5.04
N CYS A 312 -35.94 -1.45 4.82
CA CYS A 312 -34.83 -0.93 4.04
C CYS A 312 -33.47 -1.47 4.52
N GLY A 313 -33.28 -1.68 5.82
CA GLY A 313 -32.08 -2.30 6.39
C GLY A 313 -31.83 -3.70 5.80
N ILE A 314 -32.84 -4.59 5.79
CA ILE A 314 -32.73 -5.91 5.14
C ILE A 314 -32.47 -5.78 3.63
N VAL A 315 -33.13 -4.85 2.95
CA VAL A 315 -32.95 -4.63 1.50
C VAL A 315 -31.53 -4.17 1.18
N ILE A 316 -30.96 -3.26 1.97
CA ILE A 316 -29.59 -2.79 1.83
C ILE A 316 -28.61 -3.90 2.19
N GLY A 317 -28.79 -4.52 3.37
CA GLY A 317 -27.90 -5.53 3.92
C GLY A 317 -27.89 -6.88 3.20
N ALA A 318 -28.93 -7.23 2.45
CA ALA A 318 -28.96 -8.45 1.63
C ALA A 318 -27.76 -8.53 0.68
N MET A 319 -27.35 -7.38 0.12
CA MET A 319 -26.16 -7.31 -0.73
C MET A 319 -24.88 -7.65 0.04
N ALA A 320 -24.71 -7.11 1.25
CA ALA A 320 -23.55 -7.38 2.09
C ALA A 320 -23.51 -8.86 2.55
N VAL A 321 -24.67 -9.46 2.85
CA VAL A 321 -24.75 -10.89 3.21
C VAL A 321 -24.22 -11.78 2.09
N ALA A 322 -24.69 -11.58 0.86
CA ALA A 322 -24.21 -12.36 -0.28
C ALA A 322 -22.73 -12.08 -0.60
N GLN A 323 -22.26 -10.86 -0.34
CA GLN A 323 -20.87 -10.48 -0.55
C GLN A 323 -19.89 -11.29 0.30
N ILE A 324 -20.21 -11.58 1.58
CA ILE A 324 -19.35 -12.39 2.49
C ILE A 324 -19.00 -13.76 1.86
N PHE A 325 -19.97 -14.38 1.22
CA PHE A 325 -19.76 -15.69 0.58
C PHE A 325 -19.03 -15.55 -0.76
N SER A 326 -19.36 -14.51 -1.53
CA SER A 326 -18.79 -14.31 -2.85
C SER A 326 -17.30 -13.94 -2.78
N SER A 327 -16.89 -13.04 -1.89
CA SER A 327 -15.49 -12.64 -1.72
C SER A 327 -14.54 -13.81 -1.50
N VAL A 328 -14.93 -14.84 -0.74
CA VAL A 328 -14.12 -16.07 -0.55
C VAL A 328 -13.98 -16.84 -1.87
N TYR A 329 -15.08 -17.04 -2.59
CA TYR A 329 -15.09 -17.76 -3.87
C TYR A 329 -14.30 -17.01 -4.95
N PHE A 330 -14.52 -15.70 -5.07
CA PHE A 330 -13.82 -14.83 -5.99
C PHE A 330 -12.32 -14.72 -5.65
N SER A 331 -11.97 -14.68 -4.36
CA SER A 331 -10.57 -14.76 -3.93
C SER A 331 -9.92 -16.07 -4.38
N ALA A 332 -10.61 -17.21 -4.21
CA ALA A 332 -10.13 -18.50 -4.67
C ALA A 332 -10.00 -18.57 -6.20
N TRP A 333 -10.99 -18.07 -6.95
CA TRP A 333 -11.02 -18.10 -8.41
C TRP A 333 -9.95 -17.18 -9.03
N SER A 334 -9.69 -16.04 -8.41
CA SER A 334 -8.63 -15.10 -8.82
C SER A 334 -7.22 -15.70 -8.71
N ASN A 335 -7.03 -16.80 -7.96
CA ASN A 335 -5.77 -17.56 -8.01
C ASN A 335 -5.49 -18.11 -9.41
N ARG A 336 -6.50 -18.33 -10.25
CA ARG A 336 -6.34 -18.95 -11.58
C ARG A 336 -6.49 -17.97 -12.75
N SER A 337 -7.41 -17.02 -12.68
CA SER A 337 -7.65 -16.01 -13.73
C SER A 337 -8.36 -14.79 -13.13
N TYR A 338 -8.04 -13.61 -13.64
CA TYR A 338 -8.73 -12.36 -13.29
C TYR A 338 -9.90 -12.05 -14.22
N PHE A 339 -9.78 -12.39 -15.51
CA PHE A 339 -10.82 -12.09 -16.50
C PHE A 339 -12.14 -12.85 -16.23
N ARG A 340 -12.06 -14.16 -15.98
CA ARG A 340 -13.27 -15.00 -15.84
C ARG A 340 -14.15 -14.59 -14.65
N PRO A 341 -13.60 -14.33 -13.45
CA PRO A 341 -14.40 -13.80 -12.36
C PRO A 341 -15.04 -12.44 -12.69
N LEU A 342 -14.32 -11.51 -13.31
CA LEU A 342 -14.87 -10.18 -13.66
C LEU A 342 -16.05 -10.27 -14.64
N VAL A 343 -15.98 -11.18 -15.62
CA VAL A 343 -17.09 -11.46 -16.54
C VAL A 343 -18.31 -12.02 -15.79
N PHE A 344 -18.10 -13.05 -14.96
CA PHE A 344 -19.18 -13.65 -14.17
C PHE A 344 -19.84 -12.63 -13.23
N SER A 345 -19.03 -11.83 -12.54
CA SER A 345 -19.47 -10.71 -11.70
C SER A 345 -20.40 -9.77 -12.47
N SER A 346 -19.99 -9.33 -13.67
CA SER A 346 -20.76 -8.38 -14.48
C SER A 346 -22.10 -8.96 -14.95
N ILE A 347 -22.15 -10.24 -15.33
CA ILE A 347 -23.38 -10.93 -15.73
C ILE A 347 -24.35 -11.05 -14.53
N VAL A 348 -23.84 -11.45 -13.37
CA VAL A 348 -24.64 -11.60 -12.16
C VAL A 348 -25.19 -10.24 -11.69
N LEU A 349 -24.39 -9.18 -11.78
CA LEU A 349 -24.81 -7.80 -11.46
C LEU A 349 -25.86 -7.26 -12.43
N PHE A 350 -25.75 -7.60 -13.72
CA PHE A 350 -26.79 -7.30 -14.70
C PHE A 350 -28.11 -7.97 -14.30
N ILE A 351 -28.09 -9.28 -14.05
CA ILE A 351 -29.29 -10.05 -13.65
C ILE A 351 -29.88 -9.51 -12.36
N GLY A 352 -29.07 -9.27 -11.33
CA GLY A 352 -29.53 -8.77 -10.03
C GLY A 352 -30.23 -7.42 -10.13
N ASN A 353 -29.70 -6.51 -10.94
CA ASN A 353 -30.30 -5.19 -11.17
C ASN A 353 -31.60 -5.24 -11.97
N VAL A 354 -31.69 -6.14 -12.96
CA VAL A 354 -32.95 -6.39 -13.68
C VAL A 354 -34.00 -6.95 -12.72
N MET A 355 -33.64 -7.91 -11.86
CA MET A 355 -34.56 -8.46 -10.85
C MET A 355 -35.01 -7.40 -9.84
N TYR A 356 -34.09 -6.54 -9.40
CA TYR A 356 -34.40 -5.41 -8.51
C TYR A 356 -35.45 -4.49 -9.13
N ALA A 357 -35.31 -4.13 -10.41
CA ALA A 357 -36.27 -3.26 -11.09
C ALA A 357 -37.63 -3.94 -11.33
N LEU A 358 -37.64 -5.24 -11.67
CA LEU A 358 -38.87 -6.01 -11.90
C LEU A 358 -39.67 -6.30 -10.62
N ALA A 359 -39.05 -6.24 -9.44
CA ALA A 359 -39.71 -6.53 -8.18
C ALA A 359 -40.92 -5.60 -7.91
N TYR A 360 -40.86 -4.35 -8.38
CA TYR A 360 -41.95 -3.38 -8.29
C TYR A 360 -43.19 -3.85 -9.08
N ASP A 361 -43.01 -4.23 -10.34
CA ASP A 361 -44.12 -4.68 -11.19
C ASP A 361 -44.69 -6.03 -10.76
N LEU A 362 -43.85 -6.89 -10.15
CA LEU A 362 -44.25 -8.17 -9.57
C LEU A 362 -44.84 -8.04 -8.14
N LYS A 363 -44.76 -6.85 -7.52
CA LYS A 363 -45.17 -6.57 -6.13
C LYS A 363 -44.65 -7.62 -5.14
N SER A 364 -43.36 -7.95 -5.24
CA SER A 364 -42.77 -9.08 -4.51
C SER A 364 -41.44 -8.72 -3.84
N ILE A 365 -41.48 -8.61 -2.51
CA ILE A 365 -40.28 -8.41 -1.67
C ILE A 365 -39.26 -9.55 -1.84
N PRO A 366 -39.65 -10.83 -1.94
CA PRO A 366 -38.69 -11.90 -2.22
C PRO A 366 -37.90 -11.68 -3.51
N VAL A 367 -38.53 -11.20 -4.58
CA VAL A 367 -37.82 -10.90 -5.85
C VAL A 367 -36.85 -9.75 -5.68
N LEU A 368 -37.23 -8.71 -4.92
CA LEU A 368 -36.36 -7.60 -4.56
C LEU A 368 -35.10 -8.11 -3.82
N LEU A 369 -35.30 -8.92 -2.78
CA LEU A 369 -34.20 -9.47 -1.98
C LEU A 369 -33.32 -10.42 -2.78
N ILE A 370 -33.88 -11.27 -3.64
CA ILE A 370 -33.08 -12.13 -4.53
C ILE A 370 -32.26 -11.25 -5.50
N GLY A 371 -32.84 -10.19 -6.08
CA GLY A 371 -32.09 -9.24 -6.90
C GLY A 371 -30.90 -8.63 -6.15
N ARG A 372 -31.10 -8.22 -4.89
CA ARG A 372 -30.04 -7.68 -4.02
C ARG A 372 -28.97 -8.72 -3.67
N LEU A 373 -29.37 -9.97 -3.38
CA LEU A 373 -28.44 -11.07 -3.16
C LEU A 373 -27.59 -11.33 -4.40
N PHE A 374 -28.17 -11.33 -5.60
CA PHE A 374 -27.40 -11.44 -6.85
C PHE A 374 -26.41 -10.28 -6.99
N CYS A 375 -26.81 -9.03 -6.72
CA CYS A 375 -25.88 -7.90 -6.71
C CYS A 375 -24.72 -8.08 -5.72
N GLY A 376 -24.95 -8.70 -4.56
CA GLY A 376 -23.90 -9.05 -3.60
C GLY A 376 -23.00 -10.19 -4.08
N PHE A 377 -23.59 -11.22 -4.70
CA PHE A 377 -22.85 -12.33 -5.30
C PHE A 377 -21.93 -11.87 -6.41
N GLY A 378 -22.27 -10.82 -7.15
CA GLY A 378 -21.40 -10.25 -8.17
C GLY A 378 -20.22 -9.42 -7.65
N SER A 379 -19.92 -9.40 -6.35
CA SER A 379 -18.83 -8.57 -5.81
C SER A 379 -17.43 -9.06 -6.21
N ALA A 380 -16.81 -8.39 -7.18
CA ALA A 380 -15.44 -8.68 -7.59
C ALA A 380 -14.37 -7.89 -6.81
N ARG A 381 -14.72 -7.21 -5.70
CA ARG A 381 -13.77 -6.31 -4.99
C ARG A 381 -12.51 -7.02 -4.49
N ALA A 382 -12.64 -8.27 -4.04
CA ALA A 382 -11.49 -9.08 -3.65
C ALA A 382 -10.54 -9.34 -4.82
N VAL A 383 -11.08 -9.55 -6.02
CA VAL A 383 -10.32 -9.72 -7.28
C VAL A 383 -9.61 -8.43 -7.65
N ASN A 384 -10.30 -7.29 -7.62
CA ASN A 384 -9.73 -5.99 -7.98
C ASN A 384 -8.55 -5.62 -7.07
N ARG A 385 -8.70 -5.82 -5.75
CA ARG A 385 -7.62 -5.60 -4.78
C ARG A 385 -6.43 -6.49 -5.04
N ARG A 386 -6.67 -7.78 -5.33
CA ARG A 386 -5.62 -8.73 -5.64
C ARG A 386 -4.90 -8.39 -6.93
N TYR A 387 -5.63 -8.00 -7.98
CA TYR A 387 -5.04 -7.58 -9.25
C TYR A 387 -4.05 -6.43 -9.05
N ILE A 388 -4.40 -5.44 -8.22
CA ILE A 388 -3.49 -4.32 -7.89
C ILE A 388 -2.25 -4.83 -7.14
N SER A 389 -2.40 -5.78 -6.22
CA SER A 389 -1.27 -6.35 -5.48
C SER A 389 -0.34 -7.18 -6.37
N ASP A 390 -0.90 -7.96 -7.30
CA ASP A 390 -0.16 -9.00 -8.03
C ASP A 390 0.38 -8.49 -9.38
N CYS A 391 -0.27 -7.51 -10.03
CA CYS A 391 0.03 -7.11 -11.40
C CYS A 391 0.53 -5.67 -11.55
N VAL A 392 0.48 -4.86 -10.50
CA VAL A 392 0.96 -3.46 -10.54
C VAL A 392 2.38 -3.38 -9.99
N PRO A 393 3.33 -2.81 -10.76
CA PRO A 393 4.71 -2.60 -10.33
C PRO A 393 4.79 -1.87 -8.99
N LEU A 394 5.79 -2.23 -8.17
CA LEU A 394 5.95 -1.68 -6.81
C LEU A 394 6.01 -0.15 -6.77
N LYS A 395 6.62 0.47 -7.78
CA LYS A 395 6.77 1.94 -7.91
C LYS A 395 5.41 2.67 -7.95
N ILE A 396 4.40 2.08 -8.60
CA ILE A 396 3.07 2.69 -8.79
C ILE A 396 1.95 2.00 -7.99
N ARG A 397 2.25 0.91 -7.28
CA ARG A 397 1.26 0.13 -6.51
C ARG A 397 0.53 0.96 -5.46
N MET A 398 1.25 1.83 -4.74
CA MET A 398 0.64 2.72 -3.75
C MET A 398 -0.37 3.68 -4.42
N GLN A 399 -0.02 4.24 -5.58
CA GLN A 399 -0.91 5.12 -6.34
C GLN A 399 -2.13 4.36 -6.87
N ALA A 400 -1.95 3.13 -7.37
CA ALA A 400 -3.06 2.28 -7.81
C ALA A 400 -4.00 1.90 -6.65
N SER A 401 -3.48 1.60 -5.46
CA SER A 401 -4.28 1.36 -4.26
C SER A 401 -5.03 2.63 -3.82
N ALA A 402 -4.39 3.79 -3.86
CA ALA A 402 -5.06 5.07 -3.59
C ALA A 402 -6.15 5.37 -4.62
N GLY A 403 -5.91 5.05 -5.90
CA GLY A 403 -6.90 5.13 -6.97
C GLY A 403 -8.11 4.22 -6.73
N PHE A 404 -7.91 3.00 -6.21
CA PHE A 404 -8.99 2.10 -5.84
C PHE A 404 -9.87 2.65 -4.71
N VAL A 405 -9.26 3.24 -3.68
CA VAL A 405 -9.99 3.90 -2.59
C VAL A 405 -10.76 5.12 -3.12
N SER A 406 -10.12 5.95 -3.94
CA SER A 406 -10.73 7.14 -4.54
C SER A 406 -11.91 6.78 -5.46
N ALA A 407 -11.74 5.76 -6.30
CA ALA A 407 -12.81 5.23 -7.15
C ALA A 407 -13.99 4.69 -6.32
N SER A 408 -13.70 4.07 -5.17
CA SER A 408 -14.75 3.59 -4.26
C SER A 408 -15.55 4.75 -3.65
N ALA A 409 -14.84 5.78 -3.17
CA ALA A 409 -15.44 6.97 -2.58
C ALA A 409 -16.28 7.78 -3.60
N LEU A 410 -15.73 7.96 -4.81
CA LEU A 410 -16.44 8.58 -5.93
C LEU A 410 -17.72 7.81 -6.27
N GLY A 411 -17.68 6.47 -6.28
CA GLY A 411 -18.86 5.66 -6.54
C GLY A 411 -19.91 5.79 -5.43
N MET A 412 -19.50 5.85 -4.17
CA MET A 412 -20.38 6.08 -3.02
C MET A 412 -21.08 7.45 -3.10
N ALA A 413 -20.38 8.50 -3.56
CA ALA A 413 -20.97 9.82 -3.76
C ALA A 413 -21.89 9.89 -5.00
N CYS A 414 -21.46 9.27 -6.09
CA CYS A 414 -22.17 9.30 -7.38
C CYS A 414 -23.48 8.50 -7.33
N GLY A 415 -23.56 7.41 -6.55
CA GLY A 415 -24.78 6.62 -6.38
C GLY A 415 -25.99 7.48 -5.97
N PRO A 416 -26.01 8.08 -4.77
CA PRO A 416 -27.10 8.95 -4.33
C PRO A 416 -27.32 10.13 -5.27
N ALA A 417 -26.26 10.73 -5.83
CA ALA A 417 -26.40 11.84 -6.79
C ALA A 417 -27.22 11.43 -8.03
N LEU A 418 -26.94 10.25 -8.59
CA LEU A 418 -27.72 9.70 -9.71
C LEU A 418 -29.16 9.39 -9.28
N ALA A 419 -29.36 8.80 -8.10
CA ALA A 419 -30.68 8.52 -7.56
C ALA A 419 -31.56 9.78 -7.46
N GLY A 420 -30.99 10.89 -6.99
CA GLY A 420 -31.68 12.18 -6.91
C GLY A 420 -32.07 12.78 -8.26
N LEU A 421 -31.35 12.44 -9.34
CA LEU A 421 -31.69 12.85 -10.72
C LEU A 421 -32.76 11.94 -11.35
N LEU A 422 -32.87 10.69 -10.89
CA LEU A 422 -33.77 9.67 -11.43
C LEU A 422 -35.19 9.74 -10.85
N GLN A 423 -35.78 10.94 -10.76
CA GLN A 423 -37.14 11.14 -10.18
C GLN A 423 -38.28 11.11 -11.19
N THR A 424 -38.07 10.52 -12.37
CA THR A 424 -39.11 10.46 -13.41
C THR A 424 -40.10 9.32 -13.13
N ASN A 425 -41.34 9.48 -13.59
CA ASN A 425 -42.37 8.45 -13.49
C ASN A 425 -43.09 8.29 -14.83
N PHE A 426 -42.85 7.17 -15.49
CA PHE A 426 -43.53 6.78 -16.73
C PHE A 426 -43.62 5.26 -16.86
N LYS A 427 -44.49 4.78 -17.74
CA LYS A 427 -44.70 3.35 -17.96
C LYS A 427 -44.50 3.02 -19.43
N ILE A 428 -43.64 2.04 -19.72
CA ILE A 428 -43.42 1.51 -21.07
C ILE A 428 -43.92 0.07 -21.08
N TYR A 429 -44.98 -0.21 -21.84
CA TYR A 429 -45.68 -1.49 -21.84
C TYR A 429 -46.11 -1.94 -20.43
N LYS A 430 -45.54 -3.05 -19.94
CA LYS A 430 -45.79 -3.60 -18.61
C LYS A 430 -44.73 -3.21 -17.57
N LEU A 431 -43.70 -2.47 -17.97
CA LEU A 431 -42.58 -2.09 -17.12
C LEU A 431 -42.77 -0.67 -16.58
N THR A 432 -42.70 -0.52 -15.27
CA THR A 432 -42.79 0.78 -14.59
C THR A 432 -41.41 1.37 -14.40
N PHE A 433 -41.23 2.62 -14.83
CA PHE A 433 -40.01 3.41 -14.64
C PHE A 433 -40.34 4.55 -13.68
N ASN A 434 -40.05 4.35 -12.40
CA ASN A 434 -40.22 5.33 -11.34
C ASN A 434 -38.89 5.52 -10.59
N GLN A 435 -38.90 6.39 -9.57
CA GLN A 435 -37.72 6.65 -8.73
C GLN A 435 -37.12 5.39 -8.07
N ASP A 436 -37.94 4.36 -7.81
CA ASP A 436 -37.51 3.12 -7.16
C ASP A 436 -36.89 2.13 -8.15
N THR A 437 -37.42 2.04 -9.38
CA THR A 437 -36.99 1.06 -10.40
C THR A 437 -35.89 1.58 -11.31
N LEU A 438 -35.83 2.89 -11.55
CA LEU A 438 -34.84 3.54 -12.43
C LEU A 438 -33.38 3.24 -12.03
N PRO A 439 -33.00 3.26 -10.73
CA PRO A 439 -31.69 2.80 -10.28
C PRO A 439 -31.32 1.42 -10.83
N GLY A 440 -32.23 0.45 -10.77
CA GLY A 440 -32.00 -0.91 -11.27
C GLY A 440 -31.80 -0.95 -12.78
N TRP A 441 -32.64 -0.25 -13.55
CA TRP A 441 -32.52 -0.21 -15.01
C TRP A 441 -31.22 0.46 -15.47
N LEU A 442 -30.88 1.60 -14.88
CA LEU A 442 -29.65 2.34 -15.18
C LEU A 442 -28.42 1.49 -14.88
N MET A 443 -28.38 0.85 -13.72
CA MET A 443 -27.26 0.00 -13.34
C MET A 443 -27.16 -1.26 -14.19
N ALA A 444 -28.27 -1.89 -14.55
CA ALA A 444 -28.27 -3.02 -15.49
C ALA A 444 -27.63 -2.62 -16.82
N PHE A 445 -28.03 -1.48 -17.40
CA PHE A 445 -27.43 -0.99 -18.63
C PHE A 445 -25.94 -0.68 -18.48
N ALA A 446 -25.53 -0.04 -17.38
CA ALA A 446 -24.12 0.26 -17.12
C ALA A 446 -23.26 -1.00 -16.98
N TRP A 447 -23.75 -2.06 -16.31
CA TRP A 447 -23.06 -3.34 -16.20
C TRP A 447 -22.93 -4.06 -17.54
N LEU A 448 -23.91 -3.92 -18.43
CA LEU A 448 -23.84 -4.44 -19.80
C LEU A 448 -22.76 -3.72 -20.62
N ILE A 449 -22.68 -2.39 -20.54
CA ILE A 449 -21.62 -1.61 -21.19
C ILE A 449 -20.26 -2.03 -20.64
N TYR A 450 -20.13 -2.13 -19.31
CA TYR A 450 -18.90 -2.55 -18.67
C TYR A 450 -18.49 -3.96 -19.12
N LEU A 451 -19.42 -4.90 -19.24
CA LEU A 451 -19.15 -6.25 -19.73
C LEU A 451 -18.59 -6.23 -21.17
N ILE A 452 -19.17 -5.43 -22.06
CA ILE A 452 -18.68 -5.28 -23.44
C ILE A 452 -17.28 -4.67 -23.43
N TRP A 453 -17.06 -3.61 -22.64
CA TRP A 453 -15.76 -2.95 -22.54
C TRP A 453 -14.68 -3.88 -21.96
N LEU A 454 -15.02 -4.64 -20.92
CA LEU A 454 -14.16 -5.67 -20.33
C LEU A 454 -13.75 -6.70 -21.39
N TRP A 455 -14.69 -7.18 -22.21
CA TRP A 455 -14.42 -8.22 -23.20
C TRP A 455 -13.48 -7.76 -24.31
N ILE A 456 -13.57 -6.49 -24.71
CA ILE A 456 -12.75 -5.92 -25.79
C ILE A 456 -11.36 -5.52 -25.29
N SER A 457 -11.26 -4.95 -24.09
CA SER A 457 -10.07 -4.22 -23.66
C SER A 457 -9.26 -4.89 -22.55
N PHE A 458 -9.80 -5.89 -21.84
CA PHE A 458 -9.07 -6.57 -20.77
C PHE A 458 -8.04 -7.55 -21.34
N LYS A 459 -6.81 -7.47 -20.83
CA LYS A 459 -5.74 -8.39 -21.20
C LYS A 459 -5.26 -9.12 -19.95
N GLU A 460 -5.42 -10.45 -19.96
CA GLU A 460 -4.98 -11.30 -18.86
C GLU A 460 -3.44 -11.24 -18.75
N PRO A 461 -2.89 -10.97 -17.56
CA PRO A 461 -1.44 -10.95 -17.35
C PRO A 461 -0.85 -12.36 -17.51
N ASN A 462 0.27 -12.46 -18.22
CA ASN A 462 1.00 -13.73 -18.36
C ASN A 462 1.53 -14.17 -17.00
N ARG A 463 1.00 -15.28 -16.48
CA ARG A 463 1.53 -15.96 -15.31
C ARG A 463 2.45 -17.05 -15.79
N ASP A 464 3.74 -16.92 -15.51
CA ASP A 464 4.73 -17.96 -15.78
C ASP A 464 4.21 -19.25 -15.13
N THR A 465 3.95 -20.25 -15.96
CA THR A 465 3.40 -21.52 -15.50
C THR A 465 4.55 -22.26 -14.86
N GLU A 466 4.70 -22.19 -13.54
CA GLU A 466 5.53 -23.12 -12.78
C GLU A 466 4.92 -24.53 -12.86
N ILE A 467 5.04 -25.19 -14.01
CA ILE A 467 5.17 -26.64 -14.15
C ILE A 467 6.05 -26.88 -15.38
N ASN A 468 7.32 -27.21 -15.14
CA ASN A 468 8.16 -27.88 -16.12
C ASN A 468 7.48 -29.19 -16.52
N ASN A 469 6.77 -29.18 -17.65
CA ASN A 469 6.38 -30.39 -18.36
C ASN A 469 7.65 -30.98 -18.99
N VAL A 470 8.32 -31.89 -18.27
CA VAL A 470 9.12 -32.92 -18.92
C VAL A 470 8.12 -33.85 -19.62
N PRO A 471 8.17 -34.04 -20.95
CA PRO A 471 7.27 -34.96 -21.63
C PRO A 471 7.68 -36.39 -21.29
N GLN A 472 6.85 -37.09 -20.51
CA GLN A 472 6.97 -38.53 -20.34
C GLN A 472 5.96 -39.21 -21.28
N GLU A 473 6.49 -39.90 -22.28
CA GLU A 473 5.74 -40.63 -23.28
C GLU A 473 4.89 -41.76 -22.66
N SER A 474 3.62 -41.75 -23.08
CA SER A 474 2.65 -42.84 -23.22
C SER A 474 3.00 -44.26 -22.73
N LYS A 475 2.10 -44.85 -21.90
CA LYS A 475 1.16 -45.91 -22.33
C LYS A 475 0.17 -46.34 -21.22
N ALA A 476 -1.13 -46.24 -21.58
CA ALA A 476 -2.30 -47.09 -21.29
C ALA A 476 -2.72 -47.45 -19.83
N GLU A 477 -3.80 -46.79 -19.36
CA GLU A 477 -5.17 -47.33 -19.04
C GLU A 477 -5.38 -48.75 -18.41
N PRO A 478 -6.54 -49.05 -17.76
CA PRO A 478 -7.11 -48.52 -16.50
C PRO A 478 -7.62 -49.66 -15.57
N ALA A 479 -8.05 -49.39 -14.32
CA ALA A 479 -9.24 -50.01 -13.66
C ALA A 479 -9.24 -49.96 -12.11
N ALA A 480 -10.36 -49.45 -11.60
CA ALA A 480 -11.22 -49.98 -10.51
C ALA A 480 -10.71 -50.13 -9.06
N ASP A 481 -11.42 -49.40 -8.18
CA ASP A 481 -12.03 -49.82 -6.91
C ASP A 481 -11.43 -50.99 -6.10
N ALA A 482 -10.99 -50.68 -4.88
CA ALA A 482 -11.36 -51.35 -3.61
C ALA A 482 -10.33 -50.89 -2.54
N LEU A 483 -10.73 -50.11 -1.54
CA LEU A 483 -11.26 -50.58 -0.26
C LEU A 483 -10.19 -51.19 0.68
N GLU A 484 -10.11 -50.58 1.86
CA GLU A 484 -9.77 -51.17 3.17
C GLU A 484 -8.31 -51.32 3.65
N LYS A 485 -8.08 -50.63 4.77
CA LYS A 485 -7.44 -51.08 6.03
C LYS A 485 -6.00 -51.63 5.97
N GLY A 486 -5.14 -50.95 6.74
CA GLY A 486 -4.65 -51.57 7.98
C GLY A 486 -3.14 -51.64 8.17
N VAL A 487 -2.71 -51.10 9.32
CA VAL A 487 -1.78 -51.71 10.29
C VAL A 487 -0.26 -51.63 10.04
N VAL A 488 0.38 -50.76 10.84
CA VAL A 488 1.52 -50.97 11.78
C VAL A 488 2.75 -51.76 11.27
N GLU A 489 3.86 -51.03 11.02
CA GLU A 489 5.25 -51.15 11.59
C GLU A 489 6.02 -52.52 11.53
N PRO A 490 7.30 -52.62 11.95
CA PRO A 490 8.56 -51.90 11.65
C PRO A 490 9.72 -52.90 11.31
N LEU A 491 11.00 -52.49 11.50
CA LEU A 491 12.26 -53.29 11.70
C LEU A 491 13.21 -53.32 10.47
N LEU A 492 14.55 -53.21 10.54
CA LEU A 492 15.56 -53.17 11.61
C LEU A 492 16.95 -52.79 11.02
N LEU A 493 17.74 -52.05 11.83
CA LEU A 493 19.20 -52.04 12.02
C LEU A 493 20.09 -53.10 11.33
N LYS A 494 21.29 -52.65 10.88
CA LYS A 494 22.60 -53.33 11.10
C LYS A 494 23.76 -52.30 11.20
N SER A 495 24.64 -52.51 12.17
CA SER A 495 25.95 -51.85 12.43
C SER A 495 27.10 -52.86 12.15
N PRO A 496 28.39 -52.61 12.52
CA PRO A 496 29.40 -51.66 12.02
C PRO A 496 30.74 -52.36 11.59
N GLU A 497 31.86 -51.60 11.48
CA GLU A 497 33.30 -51.96 11.22
C GLU A 497 33.77 -51.72 9.75
N ASN A 498 34.95 -51.16 9.39
CA ASN A 498 36.17 -50.70 10.07
C ASN A 498 37.04 -49.84 9.08
N GLN A 499 37.76 -48.84 9.63
CA GLN A 499 39.11 -48.28 9.29
C GLN A 499 39.49 -47.61 7.92
N GLN A 500 39.95 -46.34 8.07
CA GLN A 500 41.09 -45.62 7.42
C GLN A 500 41.13 -45.40 5.89
N ASP A 501 41.01 -44.13 5.44
CA ASP A 501 42.13 -43.26 5.05
C ASP A 501 41.62 -41.88 4.54
N ASP A 502 42.51 -40.89 4.61
CA ASP A 502 42.35 -39.49 4.19
C ASP A 502 41.97 -39.36 2.71
N ASP A 503 41.00 -38.48 2.39
CA ASP A 503 41.12 -37.40 1.40
C ASP A 503 39.75 -36.76 1.08
N GLU A 504 39.80 -35.43 0.99
CA GLU A 504 38.89 -34.43 0.44
C GLU A 504 37.62 -34.91 -0.32
N GLU A 505 36.44 -34.50 0.15
CA GLU A 505 35.43 -33.82 -0.69
C GLU A 505 34.28 -33.26 0.17
N GLU A 506 34.02 -31.95 0.04
CA GLU A 506 32.90 -31.23 0.62
C GLU A 506 31.57 -31.73 0.01
N GLY A 507 30.84 -32.54 0.77
CA GLY A 507 29.42 -32.84 0.52
C GLY A 507 28.54 -32.03 1.46
N ASP A 508 27.97 -30.94 0.94
CA ASP A 508 27.00 -30.06 1.61
C ASP A 508 25.69 -30.84 1.82
N GLU A 509 25.56 -31.59 2.93
CA GLU A 509 24.25 -32.08 3.39
C GLU A 509 23.45 -30.88 3.91
N SER A 510 22.62 -30.34 3.01
CA SER A 510 21.58 -29.39 3.34
C SER A 510 20.62 -29.98 4.38
N GLU A 511 20.77 -29.58 5.64
CA GLU A 511 19.69 -29.66 6.62
C GLU A 511 18.50 -28.85 6.09
N GLU A 512 17.53 -29.53 5.47
CA GLU A 512 16.22 -28.98 5.18
C GLU A 512 15.56 -28.54 6.50
N ALA A 513 15.48 -27.23 6.70
CA ALA A 513 14.54 -26.66 7.67
C ALA A 513 13.12 -27.12 7.31
N PRO A 514 12.27 -27.48 8.28
CA PRO A 514 10.99 -28.13 7.99
C PRO A 514 10.11 -27.23 7.09
N GLU A 515 9.62 -27.80 5.99
CA GLU A 515 8.82 -27.19 4.90
C GLU A 515 7.49 -26.51 5.34
N ASP A 516 7.16 -26.49 6.63
CA ASP A 516 5.89 -25.95 7.15
C ASP A 516 5.86 -24.41 7.31
N SER A 517 7.01 -23.74 7.15
CA SER A 517 7.12 -22.29 7.32
C SER A 517 6.55 -21.47 6.15
N HIS A 518 6.40 -22.07 4.96
CA HIS A 518 6.03 -21.38 3.71
C HIS A 518 4.59 -21.62 3.20
N ARG A 519 3.78 -22.47 3.86
CA ARG A 519 2.43 -22.80 3.37
C ARG A 519 1.41 -21.68 3.66
N PRO A 520 0.54 -21.33 2.68
CA PRO A 520 -0.55 -20.36 2.85
C PRO A 520 -1.57 -20.84 3.89
N ALA A 521 -2.32 -19.92 4.49
CA ALA A 521 -3.37 -20.29 5.43
C ALA A 521 -4.52 -21.01 4.70
N ASN A 522 -4.80 -22.26 5.09
CA ASN A 522 -5.84 -23.09 4.46
C ASN A 522 -7.25 -22.87 5.06
N SER A 523 -7.39 -22.08 6.12
CA SER A 523 -8.66 -21.83 6.82
C SER A 523 -8.67 -20.50 7.58
N ILE A 524 -9.86 -19.91 7.76
CA ILE A 524 -10.10 -18.68 8.56
C ILE A 524 -9.58 -18.84 10.00
N ALA A 525 -9.77 -20.02 10.61
CA ALA A 525 -9.33 -20.26 11.98
C ALA A 525 -7.79 -20.29 12.10
N ALA A 526 -7.11 -20.84 11.09
CA ALA A 526 -5.65 -20.83 11.00
C ALA A 526 -5.14 -19.40 10.75
N ALA A 527 -5.78 -18.67 9.83
CA ALA A 527 -5.48 -17.26 9.55
C ALA A 527 -5.63 -16.39 10.80
N TYR A 528 -6.73 -16.54 11.56
CA TYR A 528 -7.00 -15.76 12.78
C TYR A 528 -6.02 -16.08 13.92
N ARG A 529 -5.55 -17.33 14.04
CA ARG A 529 -4.52 -17.71 15.01
C ARG A 529 -3.14 -17.12 14.68
N LEU A 530 -2.87 -16.87 13.40
CA LEU A 530 -1.64 -16.24 12.93
C LEU A 530 -1.65 -14.70 13.10
N LEU A 531 -2.80 -14.09 13.38
CA LEU A 531 -2.92 -12.65 13.59
C LEU A 531 -2.28 -12.21 14.91
N SER A 532 -1.37 -11.25 14.83
CA SER A 532 -0.85 -10.57 16.02
C SER A 532 -1.98 -9.80 16.74
N PRO A 533 -1.84 -9.54 18.06
CA PRO A 533 -2.82 -8.73 18.80
C PRO A 533 -3.09 -7.37 18.14
N SER A 534 -2.06 -6.72 17.59
CA SER A 534 -2.18 -5.45 16.86
C SER A 534 -3.07 -5.56 15.62
N VAL A 535 -2.98 -6.65 14.85
CA VAL A 535 -3.84 -6.84 13.67
C VAL A 535 -5.29 -7.09 14.09
N LYS A 536 -5.52 -7.82 15.18
CA LYS A 536 -6.88 -8.04 15.71
C LYS A 536 -7.54 -6.72 16.11
N VAL A 537 -6.80 -5.83 16.76
CA VAL A 537 -7.30 -4.48 17.07
C VAL A 537 -7.57 -3.68 15.80
N GLN A 538 -6.67 -3.67 14.82
CA GLN A 538 -6.92 -2.99 13.54
C GLN A 538 -8.17 -3.51 12.80
N LEU A 539 -8.43 -4.83 12.82
CA LEU A 539 -9.66 -5.40 12.27
C LEU A 539 -10.90 -4.98 13.08
N LEU A 540 -10.80 -4.86 14.40
CA LEU A 540 -11.88 -4.34 15.26
C LEU A 540 -12.17 -2.87 14.96
N ILE A 541 -11.15 -2.04 14.77
CA ILE A 541 -11.29 -0.63 14.37
C ILE A 541 -11.95 -0.54 13.00
N TYR A 542 -11.54 -1.40 12.06
CA TYR A 542 -12.14 -1.46 10.72
C TYR A 542 -13.61 -1.90 10.76
N PHE A 543 -13.93 -2.85 11.64
CA PHE A 543 -15.30 -3.25 11.90
C PHE A 543 -16.12 -2.07 12.47
N MET A 544 -15.58 -1.38 13.49
CA MET A 544 -16.23 -0.25 14.15
C MET A 544 -16.53 0.90 13.18
N LEU A 545 -15.55 1.32 12.38
CA LEU A 545 -15.74 2.43 11.44
C LEU A 545 -16.77 2.07 10.37
N LYS A 546 -16.76 0.83 9.85
CA LYS A 546 -17.73 0.39 8.84
C LYS A 546 -19.12 0.24 9.41
N TYR A 547 -19.25 -0.22 10.65
CA TYR A 547 -20.52 -0.28 11.35
C TYR A 547 -21.13 1.12 11.51
N ALA A 548 -20.36 2.08 12.06
CA ALA A 548 -20.84 3.44 12.29
C ALA A 548 -21.19 4.19 10.99
N MET A 549 -20.37 4.04 9.94
CA MET A 549 -20.69 4.59 8.62
C MET A 549 -21.97 3.99 8.05
N GLU A 550 -22.15 2.66 8.13
CA GLU A 550 -23.32 2.02 7.53
C GLU A 550 -24.60 2.42 8.24
N ILE A 551 -24.60 2.56 9.58
CA ILE A 551 -25.74 3.12 10.32
C ILE A 551 -26.09 4.53 9.80
N LEU A 552 -25.10 5.42 9.68
CA LEU A 552 -25.34 6.78 9.18
C LEU A 552 -25.93 6.79 7.77
N LEU A 553 -25.41 5.95 6.87
CA LEU A 553 -25.82 5.93 5.46
C LEU A 553 -27.17 5.23 5.26
N SER A 554 -27.32 4.00 5.74
CA SER A 554 -28.53 3.18 5.55
C SER A 554 -29.76 3.71 6.31
N GLU A 555 -29.57 4.33 7.48
CA GLU A 555 -30.69 4.88 8.27
C GLU A 555 -31.09 6.30 7.80
N SER A 556 -30.27 6.94 6.98
CA SER A 556 -30.44 8.35 6.61
C SER A 556 -31.80 8.67 6.00
N SER A 557 -32.32 7.81 5.11
CA SER A 557 -33.61 8.06 4.47
C SER A 557 -34.77 7.97 5.48
N VAL A 558 -34.78 6.95 6.34
CA VAL A 558 -35.82 6.77 7.36
C VAL A 558 -35.80 7.90 8.41
N VAL A 559 -34.62 8.24 8.94
CA VAL A 559 -34.48 9.27 9.99
C VAL A 559 -34.85 10.65 9.47
N THR A 560 -34.36 11.02 8.28
CA THR A 560 -34.59 12.38 7.75
C THR A 560 -36.03 12.56 7.25
N THR A 561 -36.65 11.51 6.71
CA THR A 561 -38.08 11.51 6.39
C THR A 561 -38.93 11.66 7.66
N TYR A 562 -38.60 10.93 8.74
CA TYR A 562 -39.36 10.99 10.00
C TYR A 562 -39.19 12.32 10.75
N TYR A 563 -37.95 12.75 11.01
CA TYR A 563 -37.67 13.93 11.84
C TYR A 563 -37.77 15.26 11.11
N PHE A 564 -37.49 15.29 9.80
CA PHE A 564 -37.36 16.53 9.04
C PHE A 564 -38.28 16.60 7.81
N SER A 565 -39.04 15.52 7.52
CA SER A 565 -39.89 15.41 6.32
C SER A 565 -39.12 15.69 5.03
N TRP A 566 -37.88 15.23 4.96
CA TRP A 566 -37.06 15.36 3.76
C TRP A 566 -37.63 14.52 2.62
N SER A 567 -37.54 15.06 1.40
CA SER A 567 -37.81 14.29 0.19
C SER A 567 -36.62 13.41 -0.18
N THR A 568 -36.87 12.33 -0.90
CA THR A 568 -35.85 11.45 -1.52
C THR A 568 -34.72 12.24 -2.20
N GLY A 569 -35.07 13.34 -2.88
CA GLY A 569 -34.09 14.22 -3.53
C GLY A 569 -33.18 14.97 -2.56
N THR A 570 -33.73 15.43 -1.43
CA THR A 570 -32.95 16.10 -0.38
C THR A 570 -31.99 15.13 0.30
N VAL A 571 -32.45 13.90 0.58
CA VAL A 571 -31.62 12.81 1.11
C VAL A 571 -30.49 12.47 0.14
N ALA A 572 -30.81 12.34 -1.15
CA ALA A 572 -29.84 12.07 -2.21
C ALA A 572 -28.75 13.15 -2.29
N ILE A 573 -29.12 14.44 -2.22
CA ILE A 573 -28.18 15.56 -2.21
C ILE A 573 -27.29 15.51 -0.97
N PHE A 574 -27.86 15.29 0.21
CA PHE A 574 -27.11 15.17 1.46
C PHE A 574 -26.04 14.06 1.38
N LEU A 575 -26.42 12.86 0.96
CA LEU A 575 -25.50 11.72 0.81
C LEU A 575 -24.44 11.95 -0.27
N ALA A 576 -24.81 12.57 -1.38
CA ALA A 576 -23.86 12.94 -2.44
C ALA A 576 -22.81 13.95 -1.94
N CYS A 577 -23.24 14.99 -1.22
CA CYS A 577 -22.35 15.96 -0.60
C CYS A 577 -21.44 15.30 0.43
N LEU A 578 -21.99 14.44 1.28
CA LEU A 578 -21.25 13.68 2.29
C LEU A 578 -20.15 12.82 1.63
N GLY A 579 -20.48 12.04 0.59
CA GLY A 579 -19.51 11.24 -0.16
C GLY A 579 -18.45 12.06 -0.93
N LEU A 580 -18.80 13.25 -1.44
CA LEU A 580 -17.84 14.13 -2.11
C LEU A 580 -16.78 14.68 -1.15
N THR A 581 -17.05 14.77 0.16
CA THR A 581 -16.07 15.23 1.16
C THR A 581 -14.84 14.32 1.27
N VAL A 582 -14.94 13.06 0.85
CA VAL A 582 -13.83 12.08 0.93
C VAL A 582 -12.61 12.52 0.12
N LEU A 583 -12.81 13.11 -1.05
CA LEU A 583 -11.72 13.53 -1.93
C LEU A 583 -10.82 14.62 -1.32
N PRO A 584 -11.35 15.80 -0.93
CA PRO A 584 -10.52 16.83 -0.32
C PRO A 584 -9.91 16.37 1.02
N VAL A 585 -10.64 15.57 1.80
CA VAL A 585 -10.13 15.03 3.07
C VAL A 585 -8.92 14.11 2.83
N ASN A 586 -9.01 13.18 1.88
CA ASN A 586 -7.89 12.28 1.56
C ASN A 586 -6.67 13.05 1.04
N LEU A 587 -6.87 14.12 0.26
CA LEU A 587 -5.78 14.99 -0.18
C LEU A 587 -5.11 15.70 0.98
N VAL A 588 -5.89 16.30 1.90
CA VAL A 588 -5.36 17.03 3.07
C VAL A 588 -4.62 16.08 4.01
N VAL A 589 -5.19 14.90 4.29
CA VAL A 589 -4.55 13.91 5.16
C VAL A 589 -3.25 13.40 4.55
N GLY A 590 -3.27 13.06 3.26
CA GLY A 590 -2.09 12.53 2.56
C GLY A 590 -0.96 13.54 2.40
N SER A 591 -1.26 14.81 2.14
CA SER A 591 -0.24 15.84 1.85
C SER A 591 0.24 16.62 3.08
N TYR A 592 -0.64 16.93 4.04
CA TYR A 592 -0.30 17.76 5.19
C TYR A 592 -0.16 16.93 6.48
N ILE A 593 -1.17 16.12 6.82
CA ILE A 593 -1.25 15.50 8.15
C ILE A 593 -0.27 14.33 8.27
N SER A 594 -0.17 13.47 7.25
CA SER A 594 0.75 12.32 7.21
C SER A 594 2.22 12.72 7.32
N ASN A 595 2.58 13.93 6.88
CA ASN A 595 3.94 14.46 6.99
C ASN A 595 4.26 15.05 8.37
N MET A 596 3.24 15.42 9.15
CA MET A 596 3.39 16.07 10.46
C MET A 596 3.22 15.11 11.65
N PHE A 597 2.40 14.08 11.50
CA PHE A 597 2.02 13.18 12.59
C PHE A 597 2.27 11.72 12.22
N GLU A 598 2.56 10.90 13.24
CA GLU A 598 2.68 9.45 13.05
C GLU A 598 1.30 8.80 12.83
N ASP A 599 1.24 7.77 11.99
CA ASP A 599 0.00 7.04 11.67
C ASP A 599 -0.81 6.63 12.92
N ARG A 600 -0.16 6.18 14.00
CA ARG A 600 -0.83 5.78 15.25
C ARG A 600 -1.51 6.95 15.99
N GLN A 601 -0.98 8.16 15.87
CA GLN A 601 -1.58 9.37 16.47
C GLN A 601 -2.81 9.79 15.68
N ILE A 602 -2.72 9.75 14.35
CA ILE A 602 -3.84 10.05 13.45
C ILE A 602 -4.97 9.03 13.66
N LEU A 603 -4.62 7.75 13.82
CA LEU A 603 -5.58 6.68 14.13
C LEU A 603 -6.35 6.97 15.43
N LEU A 604 -5.66 7.22 16.54
CA LEU A 604 -6.32 7.49 17.82
C LEU A 604 -7.16 8.78 17.78
N ALA A 605 -6.64 9.84 17.15
CA ALA A 605 -7.36 11.10 17.02
C ALA A 605 -8.66 10.93 16.21
N SER A 606 -8.59 10.22 15.09
CA SER A 606 -9.77 9.96 14.26
C SER A 606 -10.80 9.06 14.95
N GLU A 607 -10.40 8.06 15.74
CA GLU A 607 -11.33 7.28 16.58
C GLU A 607 -12.09 8.15 17.58
N ILE A 608 -11.38 9.05 18.27
CA ILE A 608 -12.01 9.97 19.23
C ILE A 608 -13.01 10.88 18.50
N MET A 609 -12.64 11.39 17.33
CA MET A 609 -13.53 12.25 16.53
C MET A 609 -14.77 11.50 16.01
N VAL A 610 -14.64 10.21 15.64
CA VAL A 610 -15.80 9.34 15.34
C VAL A 610 -16.71 9.21 16.58
N CYS A 611 -16.13 8.96 17.76
CA CYS A 611 -16.89 8.88 19.01
C CYS A 611 -17.65 10.18 19.32
N VAL A 612 -17.00 11.33 19.14
CA VAL A 612 -17.64 12.65 19.29
C VAL A 612 -18.78 12.84 18.29
N GLY A 613 -18.59 12.43 17.03
CA GLY A 613 -19.63 12.45 16.01
C GLY A 613 -20.86 11.61 16.40
N ILE A 614 -20.64 10.39 16.91
CA ILE A 614 -21.71 9.53 17.43
C ILE A 614 -22.44 10.19 18.61
N LEU A 615 -21.70 10.76 19.57
CA LEU A 615 -22.29 11.42 20.74
C LEU A 615 -23.14 12.63 20.36
N MET A 616 -22.71 13.44 19.39
CA MET A 616 -23.47 14.59 18.90
C MET A 616 -24.75 14.19 18.15
N SER A 617 -24.82 12.98 17.60
CA SER A 617 -25.98 12.49 16.85
C SER A 617 -27.17 12.10 17.71
N PHE A 618 -27.00 11.88 19.02
CA PHE A 618 -28.10 11.46 19.90
C PHE A 618 -29.20 12.52 20.02
N ASN A 619 -30.45 12.07 20.00
CA ASN A 619 -31.61 12.90 20.31
C ASN A 619 -31.93 12.79 21.81
N VAL A 620 -31.51 13.77 22.62
CA VAL A 620 -31.65 13.70 24.09
C VAL A 620 -32.57 14.79 24.65
N ILE A 621 -32.09 16.03 24.79
CA ILE A 621 -32.77 17.10 25.56
C ILE A 621 -33.30 18.21 24.64
N ILE A 622 -32.61 18.47 23.52
CA ILE A 622 -32.94 19.53 22.56
C ILE A 622 -33.76 18.89 21.44
N PRO A 623 -34.79 19.58 20.89
CA PRO A 623 -35.49 19.10 19.70
C PRO A 623 -34.48 18.83 18.58
N TYR A 624 -34.54 17.61 18.04
CA TYR A 624 -33.60 17.18 17.03
C TYR A 624 -33.66 18.10 15.81
N SER A 625 -32.51 18.67 15.45
CA SER A 625 -32.42 19.72 14.44
C SER A 625 -31.60 19.28 13.24
N VAL A 626 -31.92 19.83 12.06
CA VAL A 626 -31.17 19.58 10.83
C VAL A 626 -29.67 19.89 11.00
N PRO A 627 -29.25 21.04 11.58
CA PRO A 627 -27.84 21.33 11.79
C PRO A 627 -27.14 20.29 12.68
N GLN A 628 -27.84 19.79 13.71
CA GLN A 628 -27.28 18.74 14.57
C GLN A 628 -26.99 17.48 13.76
N TYR A 629 -27.97 16.96 13.01
CA TYR A 629 -27.82 15.76 12.17
C TYR A 629 -26.72 15.92 11.10
N VAL A 630 -26.72 17.04 10.40
CA VAL A 630 -25.75 17.29 9.31
C VAL A 630 -24.33 17.45 9.86
N CYS A 631 -24.14 18.24 10.91
CA CYS A 631 -22.81 18.45 11.49
C CYS A 631 -22.27 17.17 12.16
N SER A 632 -23.10 16.44 12.90
CA SER A 632 -22.67 15.18 13.54
C SER A 632 -22.39 14.09 12.51
N GLY A 633 -23.23 13.97 11.48
CA GLY A 633 -23.05 13.05 10.36
C GLY A 633 -21.78 13.35 9.55
N LEU A 634 -21.52 14.61 9.21
CA LEU A 634 -20.29 15.03 8.54
C LEU A 634 -19.04 14.72 9.40
N LEU A 635 -19.09 15.05 10.69
CA LEU A 635 -17.98 14.78 11.62
C LEU A 635 -17.67 13.28 11.71
N LEU A 636 -18.71 12.46 11.90
CA LEU A 636 -18.60 11.00 11.97
C LEU A 636 -18.02 10.45 10.67
N PHE A 637 -18.61 10.81 9.53
CA PHE A 637 -18.24 10.26 8.23
C PHE A 637 -16.81 10.64 7.82
N VAL A 638 -16.46 11.92 7.90
CA VAL A 638 -15.11 12.41 7.56
C VAL A 638 -14.07 11.75 8.46
N SER A 639 -14.31 11.69 9.77
CA SER A 639 -13.37 11.08 10.71
C SER A 639 -13.20 9.59 10.46
N ALA A 640 -14.29 8.89 10.12
CA ALA A 640 -14.25 7.46 9.82
C ALA A 640 -13.51 7.17 8.49
N GLU A 641 -13.61 8.03 7.49
CA GLU A 641 -12.86 7.91 6.21
C GLU A 641 -11.35 8.11 6.42
N VAL A 642 -10.97 9.12 7.22
CA VAL A 642 -9.56 9.29 7.64
C VAL A 642 -9.06 8.05 8.38
N LEU A 643 -9.87 7.55 9.33
CA LEU A 643 -9.55 6.35 10.09
C LEU A 643 -9.39 5.11 9.19
N GLU A 644 -10.22 4.96 8.16
CA GLU A 644 -10.09 3.88 7.18
C GLU A 644 -8.75 3.92 6.44
N GLY A 645 -8.36 5.11 5.94
CA GLY A 645 -7.10 5.30 5.23
C GLY A 645 -5.89 4.97 6.10
N VAL A 646 -5.87 5.47 7.34
CA VAL A 646 -4.76 5.24 8.28
C VAL A 646 -4.73 3.79 8.77
N ASN A 647 -5.89 3.19 9.07
CA ASN A 647 -5.98 1.80 9.49
C ASN A 647 -5.52 0.84 8.38
N LEU A 648 -5.86 1.12 7.11
CA LEU A 648 -5.39 0.32 5.98
C LEU A 648 -3.87 0.44 5.78
N SER A 649 -3.31 1.66 5.95
CA SER A 649 -1.87 1.88 5.93
C SER A 649 -1.16 1.06 7.01
N LEU A 650 -1.62 1.14 8.26
CA LEU A 650 -1.06 0.38 9.39
C LEU A 650 -1.25 -1.13 9.23
N LEU A 651 -2.41 -1.59 8.74
CA LEU A 651 -2.66 -3.00 8.48
C LEU A 651 -1.67 -3.54 7.46
N SER A 652 -1.41 -2.79 6.39
CA SER A 652 -0.43 -3.20 5.37
C SER A 652 1.00 -3.36 5.90
N ARG A 653 1.38 -2.62 6.96
CA ARG A 653 2.69 -2.69 7.61
C ARG A 653 2.82 -3.81 8.64
N VAL A 654 1.74 -4.15 9.34
CA VAL A 654 1.75 -5.13 10.45
C VAL A 654 1.38 -6.55 9.97
N MET A 655 0.85 -6.69 8.75
CA MET A 655 0.45 -7.99 8.18
C MET A 655 1.65 -8.88 7.84
N SER A 656 1.61 -10.14 8.28
CA SER A 656 2.63 -11.15 7.96
C SER A 656 2.63 -11.53 6.47
N SER A 657 3.81 -11.82 5.91
CA SER A 657 3.99 -12.35 4.55
C SER A 657 3.26 -13.69 4.28
N ARG A 658 2.95 -14.48 5.32
CA ARG A 658 2.11 -15.69 5.18
C ARG A 658 0.64 -15.36 4.87
N LEU A 659 0.21 -14.16 5.20
CA LEU A 659 -1.13 -13.64 5.01
C LEU A 659 -1.21 -12.69 3.79
N SER A 660 -0.11 -12.48 3.07
CA SER A 660 -0.15 -11.83 1.75
C SER A 660 -0.35 -12.83 0.60
N ARG A 661 -0.13 -14.13 0.85
CA ARG A 661 -0.27 -15.21 -0.15
C ARG A 661 -1.45 -16.14 0.20
N GLY A 662 -2.18 -16.57 -0.83
CA GLY A 662 -3.29 -17.55 -0.73
C GLY A 662 -4.69 -16.94 -0.65
N THR A 663 -5.70 -17.80 -0.49
CA THR A 663 -7.14 -17.42 -0.50
C THR A 663 -7.52 -16.52 0.68
N TYR A 664 -6.97 -16.79 1.87
CA TYR A 664 -7.21 -16.02 3.10
C TYR A 664 -6.13 -14.95 3.31
N ASN A 665 -5.87 -14.16 2.27
CA ASN A 665 -4.98 -13.02 2.42
C ASN A 665 -5.64 -11.94 3.30
N GLY A 666 -4.85 -11.01 3.85
CA GLY A 666 -5.44 -9.99 4.73
C GLY A 666 -6.22 -8.90 4.01
N GLY A 667 -6.11 -8.82 2.68
CA GLY A 667 -7.05 -8.06 1.84
C GLY A 667 -8.47 -8.64 1.93
N LEU A 668 -8.61 -9.96 1.94
CA LEU A 668 -9.86 -10.67 2.21
C LEU A 668 -10.32 -10.41 3.64
N LEU A 669 -9.45 -10.57 4.65
CA LEU A 669 -9.83 -10.35 6.06
C LEU A 669 -10.35 -8.94 6.33
N SER A 670 -9.72 -7.91 5.77
CA SER A 670 -10.22 -6.52 5.84
C SER A 670 -11.58 -6.39 5.14
N THR A 671 -11.74 -7.01 3.98
CA THR A 671 -13.01 -6.97 3.22
C THR A 671 -14.12 -7.68 4.00
N GLU A 672 -13.84 -8.84 4.59
CA GLU A 672 -14.79 -9.59 5.42
C GLU A 672 -15.17 -8.82 6.68
N ALA A 673 -14.19 -8.31 7.43
CA ALA A 673 -14.45 -7.54 8.65
C ALA A 673 -15.38 -6.35 8.38
N GLY A 674 -15.13 -5.61 7.30
CA GLY A 674 -16.00 -4.50 6.89
C GLY A 674 -17.38 -4.96 6.41
N THR A 675 -17.47 -6.07 5.68
CA THR A 675 -18.75 -6.56 5.15
C THR A 675 -19.63 -7.12 6.26
N ILE A 676 -19.05 -7.85 7.23
CA ILE A 676 -19.74 -8.32 8.42
C ILE A 676 -20.27 -7.13 9.24
N ALA A 677 -19.47 -6.07 9.38
CA ALA A 677 -19.92 -4.85 10.07
C ALA A 677 -21.18 -4.26 9.45
N ARG A 678 -21.24 -4.18 8.12
CA ARG A 678 -22.43 -3.68 7.39
C ARG A 678 -23.65 -4.56 7.61
N VAL A 679 -23.49 -5.89 7.48
CA VAL A 679 -24.59 -6.83 7.74
C VAL A 679 -25.17 -6.65 9.13
N ILE A 680 -24.32 -6.51 10.15
CA ILE A 680 -24.77 -6.32 11.53
C ILE A 680 -25.42 -4.94 11.70
N ALA A 681 -24.89 -3.89 11.08
CA ALA A 681 -25.48 -2.55 11.11
C ALA A 681 -26.88 -2.53 10.49
N ASP A 682 -27.02 -3.04 9.27
CA ASP A 682 -28.29 -3.13 8.55
C ASP A 682 -29.33 -3.99 9.28
N ALA A 683 -28.90 -5.11 9.87
CA ALA A 683 -29.76 -5.91 10.74
C ALA A 683 -30.18 -5.15 12.01
N THR A 684 -29.28 -4.34 12.58
CA THR A 684 -29.57 -3.49 13.75
C THR A 684 -30.65 -2.47 13.42
N ILE A 685 -30.60 -1.83 12.23
CA ILE A 685 -31.62 -0.86 11.79
C ILE A 685 -33.00 -1.50 11.75
N THR A 686 -33.13 -2.66 11.09
CA THR A 686 -34.44 -3.33 11.01
C THR A 686 -34.92 -3.83 12.36
N LEU A 687 -34.02 -4.36 13.22
CA LEU A 687 -34.37 -4.78 14.58
C LEU A 687 -34.81 -3.60 15.46
N ALA A 688 -34.09 -2.48 15.39
CA ALA A 688 -34.43 -1.25 16.10
C ALA A 688 -35.78 -0.69 15.62
N GLY A 689 -36.11 -0.88 14.35
CA GLY A 689 -37.40 -0.52 13.77
C GLY A 689 -38.62 -1.16 14.44
N TYR A 690 -38.48 -2.35 15.04
CA TYR A 690 -39.56 -2.98 15.81
C TYR A 690 -39.90 -2.23 17.10
N LEU A 691 -38.98 -1.41 17.62
CA LEU A 691 -39.20 -0.55 18.79
C LEU A 691 -39.87 0.80 18.43
N GLY A 692 -40.12 1.04 17.14
CA GLY A 692 -40.76 2.24 16.60
C GLY A 692 -39.77 3.26 16.02
N GLU A 693 -40.22 3.99 14.99
CA GLU A 693 -39.41 4.97 14.26
C GLU A 693 -38.88 6.13 15.14
N SER A 694 -39.62 6.49 16.19
CA SER A 694 -39.20 7.53 17.15
C SER A 694 -37.94 7.15 17.93
N MET A 695 -37.76 5.87 18.24
CA MET A 695 -36.62 5.37 19.03
C MET A 695 -35.47 4.87 18.15
N LEU A 696 -35.69 4.74 16.83
CA LEU A 696 -34.75 4.16 15.87
C LEU A 696 -33.34 4.75 16.03
N LEU A 697 -33.22 6.07 15.90
CA LEU A 697 -31.96 6.82 15.97
C LEU A 697 -31.16 6.51 17.25
N ASN A 698 -31.80 6.62 18.42
CA ASN A 698 -31.07 6.42 19.67
C ASN A 698 -30.70 4.95 19.90
N VAL A 699 -31.56 4.02 19.46
CA VAL A 699 -31.32 2.58 19.60
C VAL A 699 -30.19 2.10 18.69
N THR A 700 -30.07 2.62 17.46
CA THR A 700 -28.97 2.26 16.53
C THR A 700 -27.64 2.92 16.92
N LEU A 701 -27.66 4.11 17.52
CA LEU A 701 -26.46 4.80 17.99
C LEU A 701 -25.84 4.16 19.24
N LEU A 702 -26.62 3.50 20.10
CA LEU A 702 -26.11 2.88 21.34
C LEU A 702 -25.06 1.78 21.07
N PRO A 703 -25.32 0.77 20.21
CA PRO A 703 -24.31 -0.20 19.80
C PRO A 703 -23.09 0.47 19.14
N SER A 704 -23.31 1.48 18.29
CA SER A 704 -22.24 2.24 17.63
C SER A 704 -21.28 2.86 18.66
N LEU A 705 -21.84 3.51 19.69
CA LEU A 705 -21.08 4.12 20.77
C LEU A 705 -20.30 3.07 21.58
N PHE A 706 -20.95 1.96 21.93
CA PHE A 706 -20.31 0.88 22.68
C PHE A 706 -19.12 0.28 21.92
N ILE A 707 -19.31 -0.06 20.64
CA ILE A 707 -18.25 -0.61 19.78
C ILE A 707 -17.12 0.42 19.64
N CYS A 708 -17.43 1.70 19.49
CA CYS A 708 -16.44 2.77 19.41
C CYS A 708 -15.58 2.89 20.68
N ILE A 709 -16.20 2.89 21.86
CA ILE A 709 -15.49 2.94 23.15
C ILE A 709 -14.60 1.72 23.33
N VAL A 710 -15.09 0.52 23.00
CA VAL A 710 -14.30 -0.72 23.08
C VAL A 710 -13.10 -0.66 22.14
N SER A 711 -13.26 -0.16 20.91
CA SER A 711 -12.16 0.02 19.96
C SER A 711 -11.11 1.00 20.50
N ILE A 712 -11.51 2.16 21.03
CA ILE A 712 -10.58 3.14 21.61
C ILE A 712 -9.78 2.52 22.77
N LEU A 713 -10.44 1.80 23.68
CA LEU A 713 -9.77 1.12 24.79
C LEU A 713 -8.78 0.05 24.30
N ALA A 714 -9.15 -0.72 23.28
CA ALA A 714 -8.26 -1.70 22.66
C ALA A 714 -7.05 -1.03 21.98
N THR A 715 -7.26 0.10 21.30
CA THR A 715 -6.22 0.92 20.69
C THR A 715 -5.21 1.39 21.72
N PHE A 716 -5.67 1.89 22.88
CA PHE A 716 -4.78 2.29 23.98
C PHE A 716 -3.91 1.12 24.48
N TRP A 717 -4.48 -0.09 24.60
CA TRP A 717 -3.72 -1.27 25.04
C TRP A 717 -2.67 -1.72 24.02
N THR A 718 -2.93 -1.58 22.72
CA THR A 718 -1.99 -1.95 21.66
C THR A 718 -1.16 -0.80 21.10
N TYR A 719 -1.28 0.42 21.66
CA TYR A 719 -0.71 1.64 21.09
C TYR A 719 0.80 1.55 20.82
N ASN A 720 1.54 0.96 21.76
CA ASN A 720 2.99 0.78 21.64
C ASN A 720 3.39 -0.39 20.73
N SER A 721 2.46 -1.29 20.41
CA SER A 721 2.70 -2.49 19.57
C SER A 721 2.36 -2.31 18.10
N LEU A 722 1.80 -1.15 17.73
CA LEU A 722 1.45 -0.78 16.34
C LEU A 722 2.70 -0.53 15.45
N TYR A 723 3.93 -0.72 15.97
CA TYR A 723 5.23 -0.56 15.28
C TYR A 723 6.31 -1.57 15.70
#